data_AF-A0A2V9C678-F1
#
_entry.id   AF-A0A2V9C678-F1
#
_cell.length_a   1.000
_cell.length_b   1.000
_cell.length_c   1.000
_cell.angle_alpha   90.00
_cell.angle_beta   90.00
_cell.angle_gamma   90.00
#
_symmetry.space_group_name_H-M   'P 1'
#
loop_
_entity.id
_entity.type
_entity.pdbx_description
1 polymer ?
#
loop_
_entity_poly.entity_id
_entity_poly.type
_entity_poly.pdbx_seq_one_letter_code
_entity_poly.pdbx_strand_id
1 'polypeptide(L)'
;MSLNKEGTQMRTYIANKVWPRGRRMAFLLGIFVAGCSGVATLAPTLTPTLSSVSPNSGTQGQTVAVTLTGTNFGPGATISMSGTGITVSNVTVVSSTQITAMFAIAASAPTGPQNITVTGLAIASGAQAFTVSLLPPTVSSTNPANNVIAVPINRKITATFSKPMDLATITSATFLVTSGGSAVAGGVTYDATNNTATFAPTANLAANTAFTASITTGAKDPGGNAVANGGSAPNPWTFTTGSTPDTTSPTVSSTNPANTATTVPINQKITAAFSKSMDSTTITATTFTLKQGATPVAGSVSYAGTIATFTPASNLAASTLYTAAITTGATDVAGNPLAGGGLAPNPWTFTTGTTPDLTAPTVTSTTPADAATGVGINRSINATFSEAIDPSTITTGTFTLAGPGTTSVNGAVSYDATSKVATFTPASNLASNATFNATITTGVKDLAGHPLATNKSWSFVTGSTTVGQAPVNLRSLSTFAAVAGAGLTNSNSGGQTTLNGNVGLSPTGTCLGDGVACAALDPKINGTLYANDPRGVAAAAKADLVSAYNEAAGRPPGTTVNDLSGMTLAPGVYTSGSTMSIAVNGILTLDAKGDANAVWIFQVGSSLTVNNGAQVLLIGGAKAANVFWAIAASSTIGTNVSFKGSVLAVASNSLGTGSVVEGRLLCQSGAITLLANTVTVPAP
;
A
#
# COMPACT_ATOMS: atom_id res chain seq x y z
N MET A 1 -68.10 7.82 28.44
CA MET A 1 -66.92 8.47 29.05
C MET A 1 -66.61 9.69 28.21
N SER A 2 -66.59 10.94 28.70
CA SER A 2 -65.96 11.45 29.95
C SER A 2 -64.44 11.46 29.84
N LEU A 3 -63.72 12.54 30.17
CA LEU A 3 -64.15 13.89 30.63
C LEU A 3 -62.98 14.86 30.48
N ASN A 4 -63.18 16.03 29.83
CA ASN A 4 -62.42 17.27 30.02
C ASN A 4 -60.88 17.23 29.73
N LYS A 5 -60.12 18.34 29.63
CA LYS A 5 -60.43 19.75 29.92
C LYS A 5 -59.70 20.74 28.99
N GLU A 6 -60.26 21.94 28.95
CA GLU A 6 -59.73 23.26 28.55
C GLU A 6 -58.28 23.52 29.02
N GLY A 7 -57.50 24.48 28.48
CA GLY A 7 -57.71 25.60 27.55
C GLY A 7 -56.55 26.62 27.73
N THR A 8 -56.60 27.96 27.55
CA THR A 8 -57.66 28.93 27.22
C THR A 8 -57.04 30.31 26.86
N GLN A 9 -57.28 30.84 25.64
CA GLN A 9 -57.24 32.30 25.26
C GLN A 9 -55.86 33.04 25.40
N MET A 10 -55.58 34.22 24.80
CA MET A 10 -56.38 35.44 24.59
C MET A 10 -56.02 36.19 23.28
N ARG A 11 -57.02 36.56 22.45
CA ARG A 11 -57.73 37.87 22.33
C ARG A 11 -56.97 38.93 21.50
N THR A 12 -57.60 39.78 20.70
CA THR A 12 -59.06 40.04 20.51
C THR A 12 -59.41 40.09 18.99
N TYR A 13 -60.31 40.87 18.36
CA TYR A 13 -61.17 42.02 18.72
C TYR A 13 -62.55 41.95 17.99
N ILE A 14 -63.43 42.88 18.34
CA ILE A 14 -64.80 43.16 17.87
C ILE A 14 -64.85 43.33 16.32
N ALA A 15 -65.71 42.74 15.48
CA ALA A 15 -67.13 42.32 15.52
C ALA A 15 -68.19 43.43 15.22
N ASN A 16 -68.71 43.52 13.98
CA ASN A 16 -70.18 43.57 13.66
C ASN A 16 -70.57 43.93 12.21
N LYS A 17 -71.81 43.55 11.83
CA LYS A 17 -72.66 43.96 10.68
C LYS A 17 -72.12 43.71 9.25
N VAL A 18 -72.66 42.83 8.40
CA VAL A 18 -74.05 42.40 8.05
C VAL A 18 -74.78 43.36 7.08
N TRP A 19 -75.24 42.77 5.95
CA TRP A 19 -76.34 43.13 5.01
C TRP A 19 -76.06 43.76 3.61
N PRO A 20 -76.95 43.50 2.58
CA PRO A 20 -76.56 43.51 1.15
C PRO A 20 -77.56 44.22 0.17
N ARG A 21 -77.33 44.08 -1.16
CA ARG A 21 -78.28 44.16 -2.32
C ARG A 21 -77.56 43.54 -3.55
N GLY A 22 -78.15 43.07 -4.67
CA GLY A 22 -79.41 43.33 -5.40
C GLY A 22 -79.04 43.77 -6.85
N ARG A 23 -79.70 43.43 -7.97
CA ARG A 23 -81.07 42.96 -8.29
C ARG A 23 -81.16 42.22 -9.67
N ARG A 24 -82.16 41.31 -9.81
CA ARG A 24 -83.08 41.03 -10.96
C ARG A 24 -82.53 41.01 -12.42
N MET A 25 -82.44 39.88 -13.13
CA MET A 25 -83.51 39.04 -13.76
C MET A 25 -84.16 39.63 -15.04
N ALA A 26 -83.94 38.96 -16.19
CA ALA A 26 -84.64 39.11 -17.50
C ALA A 26 -84.56 37.79 -18.31
N PHE A 27 -85.13 37.68 -19.53
CA PHE A 27 -85.54 36.41 -20.16
C PHE A 27 -85.24 36.30 -21.68
N LEU A 28 -85.35 35.07 -22.22
CA LEU A 28 -85.65 34.68 -23.63
C LEU A 28 -84.48 34.38 -24.63
N LEU A 29 -84.81 33.52 -25.62
CA LEU A 29 -84.09 33.10 -26.85
C LEU A 29 -82.87 32.15 -26.72
N GLY A 30 -82.62 31.17 -27.62
CA GLY A 30 -83.54 30.58 -28.62
C GLY A 30 -82.91 29.88 -29.85
N ILE A 31 -82.45 28.64 -29.69
CA ILE A 31 -82.45 27.54 -30.70
C ILE A 31 -81.43 27.57 -31.89
N PHE A 32 -81.12 26.36 -32.37
CA PHE A 32 -80.42 25.91 -33.61
C PHE A 32 -78.88 26.00 -33.76
N VAL A 33 -78.24 24.86 -33.42
CA VAL A 33 -77.15 24.13 -34.13
C VAL A 33 -75.93 24.91 -34.68
N ALA A 34 -74.77 24.55 -34.11
CA ALA A 34 -73.57 24.24 -34.89
C ALA A 34 -72.99 22.91 -34.38
N GLY A 35 -72.55 22.02 -35.26
CA GLY A 35 -72.05 20.71 -34.87
C GLY A 35 -70.63 20.78 -34.30
N CYS A 36 -70.42 20.30 -33.09
CA CYS A 36 -69.09 19.88 -32.63
C CYS A 36 -68.99 18.35 -32.69
N SER A 37 -68.88 17.82 -33.90
CA SER A 37 -68.23 16.52 -34.13
C SER A 37 -66.74 16.67 -33.83
N GLY A 38 -66.44 16.92 -32.55
CA GLY A 38 -65.10 16.94 -32.00
C GLY A 38 -64.54 15.52 -32.03
N VAL A 39 -64.13 15.08 -33.23
CA VAL A 39 -63.06 14.10 -33.35
C VAL A 39 -61.96 14.62 -32.45
N ALA A 40 -61.63 13.87 -31.40
CA ALA A 40 -60.45 14.14 -30.62
C ALA A 40 -59.26 13.87 -31.54
N THR A 41 -58.84 14.91 -32.26
CA THR A 41 -57.62 14.92 -33.05
C THR A 41 -56.49 14.75 -32.05
N LEU A 42 -56.12 13.48 -31.84
CA LEU A 42 -54.96 13.09 -31.07
C LEU A 42 -53.81 13.99 -31.52
N ALA A 43 -53.31 14.82 -30.59
CA ALA A 43 -52.24 15.75 -30.91
C ALA A 43 -51.11 14.93 -31.57
N PRO A 44 -50.59 15.36 -32.73
CA PRO A 44 -49.71 14.54 -33.55
C PRO A 44 -48.59 14.00 -32.67
N THR A 45 -48.48 12.67 -32.58
CA THR A 45 -47.61 11.99 -31.61
C THR A 45 -46.17 12.40 -31.86
N LEU A 46 -45.71 13.39 -31.09
CA LEU A 46 -44.44 14.05 -31.29
C LEU A 46 -43.33 13.02 -31.11
N THR A 47 -42.66 12.67 -32.20
CA THR A 47 -41.62 11.65 -32.19
C THR A 47 -40.44 12.14 -31.35
N PRO A 48 -39.94 11.34 -30.39
CA PRO A 48 -38.77 11.72 -29.62
C PRO A 48 -37.55 11.74 -30.55
N THR A 49 -36.74 12.79 -30.46
CA THR A 49 -35.41 12.80 -31.10
C THR A 49 -34.34 12.66 -30.02
N LEU A 50 -33.26 11.96 -30.33
CA LEU A 50 -32.08 11.85 -29.47
C LEU A 50 -30.91 12.44 -30.26
N SER A 51 -30.46 13.62 -29.88
CA SER A 51 -29.42 14.37 -30.59
C SER A 51 -28.03 14.17 -29.98
N SER A 52 -27.91 13.92 -28.68
CA SER A 52 -26.62 13.57 -28.06
C SER A 52 -26.77 12.74 -26.78
N VAL A 53 -25.66 12.09 -26.43
CA VAL A 53 -25.46 11.32 -25.20
C VAL A 53 -24.14 11.83 -24.60
N SER A 54 -24.14 12.24 -23.33
CA SER A 54 -22.96 12.84 -22.69
C SER A 54 -22.77 12.32 -21.25
N PRO A 55 -21.64 11.66 -20.92
CA PRO A 55 -20.61 11.19 -21.84
C PRO A 55 -21.14 10.10 -22.79
N ASN A 56 -20.56 10.00 -23.98
CA ASN A 56 -20.93 9.01 -25.01
C ASN A 56 -20.14 7.68 -24.88
N SER A 57 -19.55 7.40 -23.72
CA SER A 57 -18.73 6.21 -23.50
C SER A 57 -18.56 5.88 -22.02
N GLY A 58 -18.13 4.66 -21.74
CA GLY A 58 -17.80 4.18 -20.40
C GLY A 58 -17.07 2.84 -20.44
N THR A 59 -16.32 2.53 -19.39
CA THR A 59 -15.53 1.30 -19.30
C THR A 59 -16.31 0.17 -18.62
N GLN A 60 -16.07 -1.08 -19.02
CA GLN A 60 -16.54 -2.28 -18.32
C GLN A 60 -16.33 -2.18 -16.79
N GLY A 61 -17.36 -2.52 -16.02
CA GLY A 61 -17.36 -2.48 -14.55
C GLY A 61 -17.79 -1.13 -13.95
N GLN A 62 -17.84 -0.05 -14.73
CA GLN A 62 -18.17 1.28 -14.22
C GLN A 62 -19.68 1.57 -14.24
N THR A 63 -20.13 2.44 -13.33
CA THR A 63 -21.45 3.07 -13.42
C THR A 63 -21.28 4.53 -13.84
N VAL A 64 -21.90 4.92 -14.95
CA VAL A 64 -21.71 6.23 -15.59
C VAL A 64 -23.00 7.04 -15.48
N ALA A 65 -22.89 8.29 -14.98
CA ALA A 65 -23.98 9.26 -15.03
C ALA A 65 -24.05 9.87 -16.42
N VAL A 66 -25.19 9.76 -17.09
CA VAL A 66 -25.36 10.15 -18.50
C VAL A 66 -26.52 11.12 -18.67
N THR A 67 -26.28 12.17 -19.43
CA THR A 67 -27.28 13.14 -19.90
C THR A 67 -27.57 12.88 -21.36
N LEU A 68 -28.85 12.66 -21.69
CA LEU A 68 -29.36 12.49 -23.04
C LEU A 68 -30.05 13.78 -23.46
N THR A 69 -29.64 14.35 -24.60
CA THR A 69 -30.21 15.59 -25.16
C THR A 69 -31.03 15.26 -26.40
N GLY A 70 -32.13 15.97 -26.62
CA GLY A 70 -33.04 15.68 -27.73
C GLY A 70 -34.25 16.61 -27.78
N THR A 71 -35.37 16.10 -28.27
CA THR A 71 -36.68 16.79 -28.27
C THR A 71 -37.83 15.82 -28.03
N ASN A 72 -38.98 16.36 -27.61
CA ASN A 72 -40.23 15.65 -27.42
C ASN A 72 -40.18 14.52 -26.37
N PHE A 73 -39.26 14.63 -25.40
CA PHE A 73 -39.28 13.75 -24.22
C PHE A 73 -40.49 14.08 -23.34
N GLY A 74 -41.09 13.05 -22.73
CA GLY A 74 -42.28 13.19 -21.91
C GLY A 74 -42.28 12.22 -20.72
N PRO A 75 -43.14 12.42 -19.71
CA PRO A 75 -43.20 11.56 -18.53
C PRO A 75 -43.38 10.08 -18.89
N GLY A 76 -42.56 9.21 -18.29
CA GLY A 76 -42.56 7.77 -18.58
C GLY A 76 -41.72 7.35 -19.80
N ALA A 77 -40.98 8.26 -20.44
CA ALA A 77 -40.02 7.90 -21.49
C ALA A 77 -38.95 6.92 -20.96
N THR A 78 -38.67 5.87 -21.73
CA THR A 78 -37.70 4.82 -21.39
C THR A 78 -36.46 4.90 -22.28
N ILE A 79 -35.35 4.35 -21.81
CA ILE A 79 -34.09 4.25 -22.56
C ILE A 79 -33.84 2.78 -22.88
N SER A 80 -33.56 2.48 -24.15
CA SER A 80 -33.23 1.15 -24.65
C SER A 80 -31.79 1.10 -25.16
N MET A 81 -31.10 -0.01 -24.88
CA MET A 81 -29.73 -0.30 -25.30
C MET A 81 -29.71 -1.49 -26.26
N SER A 82 -28.90 -1.47 -27.31
CA SER A 82 -28.67 -2.66 -28.17
C SER A 82 -27.78 -3.72 -27.52
N GLY A 83 -26.91 -3.30 -26.60
CA GLY A 83 -25.92 -4.16 -25.96
C GLY A 83 -26.46 -4.84 -24.70
N THR A 84 -26.18 -6.12 -24.56
CA THR A 84 -26.38 -6.83 -23.29
C THR A 84 -25.39 -6.33 -22.23
N GLY A 85 -25.75 -6.45 -20.95
CA GLY A 85 -24.85 -6.09 -19.85
C GLY A 85 -24.70 -4.59 -19.56
N ILE A 86 -25.51 -3.71 -20.17
CA ILE A 86 -25.70 -2.33 -19.68
C ILE A 86 -27.07 -2.21 -19.04
N THR A 87 -27.13 -1.96 -17.74
CA THR A 87 -28.37 -1.72 -17.01
C THR A 87 -28.60 -0.22 -16.85
N VAL A 88 -29.72 0.28 -17.37
CA VAL A 88 -30.13 1.69 -17.20
C VAL A 88 -31.01 1.83 -15.96
N SER A 89 -30.73 2.84 -15.14
CA SER A 89 -31.46 3.14 -13.90
C SER A 89 -31.57 4.66 -13.67
N ASN A 90 -32.38 5.08 -12.70
CA ASN A 90 -32.60 6.48 -12.31
C ASN A 90 -33.01 7.42 -13.46
N VAL A 91 -33.72 6.88 -14.46
CA VAL A 91 -34.17 7.64 -15.65
C VAL A 91 -35.11 8.77 -15.23
N THR A 92 -34.66 10.00 -15.41
CA THR A 92 -35.36 11.21 -14.97
C THR A 92 -35.52 12.15 -16.16
N VAL A 93 -36.77 12.43 -16.55
CA VAL A 93 -37.08 13.42 -17.60
C VAL A 93 -37.01 14.81 -16.97
N VAL A 94 -35.92 15.54 -17.24
CA VAL A 94 -35.65 16.86 -16.66
C VAL A 94 -36.40 17.96 -17.43
N SER A 95 -36.55 17.79 -18.75
CA SER A 95 -37.34 18.66 -19.62
C SER A 95 -37.80 17.88 -20.85
N SER A 96 -38.57 18.53 -21.74
CA SER A 96 -38.89 17.98 -23.06
C SER A 96 -37.68 17.81 -24.00
N THR A 97 -36.49 18.26 -23.59
CA THR A 97 -35.24 18.19 -24.35
C THR A 97 -34.08 17.50 -23.62
N GLN A 98 -34.26 17.10 -22.35
CA GLN A 98 -33.22 16.48 -21.52
C GLN A 98 -33.74 15.35 -20.63
N ILE A 99 -33.02 14.22 -20.65
CA ILE A 99 -33.16 13.11 -19.70
C ILE A 99 -31.80 12.88 -19.02
N THR A 100 -31.81 12.58 -17.72
CA THR A 100 -30.64 12.05 -17.00
C THR A 100 -30.87 10.60 -16.59
N ALA A 101 -29.81 9.79 -16.57
CA ALA A 101 -29.85 8.38 -16.19
C ALA A 101 -28.49 7.89 -15.68
N MET A 102 -28.48 6.72 -15.03
CA MET A 102 -27.27 6.00 -14.64
C MET A 102 -27.16 4.71 -15.48
N PHE A 103 -26.03 4.53 -16.19
CA PHE A 103 -25.72 3.31 -16.93
C PHE A 103 -24.70 2.48 -16.14
N ALA A 104 -25.13 1.36 -15.58
CA ALA A 104 -24.23 0.38 -14.96
C ALA A 104 -23.74 -0.60 -16.04
N ILE A 105 -22.43 -0.57 -16.32
CA ILE A 105 -21.79 -1.38 -17.36
C ILE A 105 -21.18 -2.62 -16.69
N ALA A 106 -21.69 -3.81 -17.00
CA ALA A 106 -21.15 -5.05 -16.47
C ALA A 106 -19.68 -5.27 -16.89
N ALA A 107 -18.92 -5.99 -16.07
CA ALA A 107 -17.54 -6.39 -16.40
C ALA A 107 -17.44 -7.25 -17.67
N SER A 108 -18.54 -7.89 -18.07
CA SER A 108 -18.69 -8.72 -19.27
C SER A 108 -19.51 -8.05 -20.40
N ALA A 109 -19.82 -6.76 -20.29
CA ALA A 109 -20.57 -6.05 -21.33
C ALA A 109 -19.79 -6.03 -22.66
N PRO A 110 -20.41 -6.29 -23.84
CA PRO A 110 -19.71 -6.30 -25.12
C PRO A 110 -19.10 -4.93 -25.46
N THR A 111 -17.80 -4.93 -25.72
CA THR A 111 -17.03 -3.73 -26.07
C THR A 111 -17.37 -3.20 -27.46
N GLY A 112 -17.16 -1.90 -27.68
CA GLY A 112 -17.50 -1.20 -28.92
C GLY A 112 -18.77 -0.35 -28.80
N PRO A 113 -19.26 0.20 -29.92
CA PRO A 113 -20.42 1.08 -29.93
C PRO A 113 -21.72 0.31 -29.67
N GLN A 114 -22.50 0.75 -28.68
CA GLN A 114 -23.85 0.28 -28.41
C GLN A 114 -24.84 1.38 -28.79
N ASN A 115 -25.92 1.01 -29.49
CA ASN A 115 -26.96 1.95 -29.88
C ASN A 115 -27.90 2.22 -28.70
N ILE A 116 -28.18 3.50 -28.48
CA ILE A 116 -29.16 4.01 -27.51
C ILE A 116 -30.35 4.60 -28.26
N THR A 117 -31.57 4.25 -27.86
CA THR A 117 -32.78 4.96 -28.25
C THR A 117 -33.59 5.38 -27.03
N VAL A 118 -34.31 6.51 -27.15
CA VAL A 118 -35.32 6.92 -26.18
C VAL A 118 -36.69 6.58 -26.74
N THR A 119 -37.51 5.84 -25.99
CA THR A 119 -38.88 5.49 -26.37
C THR A 119 -39.86 6.35 -25.59
N GLY A 120 -40.71 7.10 -26.33
CA GLY A 120 -41.79 7.91 -25.76
C GLY A 120 -43.10 7.12 -25.72
N LEU A 121 -44.20 7.78 -26.08
CA LEU A 121 -45.50 7.13 -26.23
C LEU A 121 -45.52 6.23 -27.49
N ALA A 122 -45.01 5.01 -27.33
CA ALA A 122 -44.94 3.93 -28.32
C ALA A 122 -44.08 4.16 -29.58
N ILE A 123 -43.30 5.25 -29.66
CA ILE A 123 -42.33 5.49 -30.75
C ILE A 123 -40.93 5.72 -30.16
N ALA A 124 -39.92 5.09 -30.77
CA ALA A 124 -38.51 5.24 -30.42
C ALA A 124 -37.82 6.31 -31.26
N SER A 125 -36.80 6.95 -30.69
CA SER A 125 -35.92 7.90 -31.37
C SER A 125 -35.02 7.24 -32.41
N GLY A 126 -34.38 8.06 -33.24
CA GLY A 126 -33.12 7.67 -33.90
C GLY A 126 -32.08 7.22 -32.87
N ALA A 127 -31.18 6.32 -33.27
CA ALA A 127 -30.17 5.75 -32.39
C ALA A 127 -28.93 6.65 -32.30
N GLN A 128 -28.39 6.83 -31.10
CA GLN A 128 -27.06 7.42 -30.87
C GLN A 128 -26.12 6.41 -30.20
N ALA A 129 -24.83 6.47 -30.54
CA ALA A 129 -23.85 5.52 -30.04
C ALA A 129 -23.33 5.87 -28.64
N PHE A 130 -23.17 4.84 -27.80
CA PHE A 130 -22.44 4.87 -26.54
C PHE A 130 -21.39 3.75 -26.54
N THR A 131 -20.11 4.11 -26.46
CA THR A 131 -19.01 3.15 -26.63
C THR A 131 -18.60 2.51 -25.30
N VAL A 132 -18.67 1.18 -25.24
CA VAL A 132 -18.12 0.39 -24.13
C VAL A 132 -16.64 0.13 -24.37
N SER A 133 -15.79 0.68 -23.51
CA SER A 133 -14.34 0.41 -23.50
C SER A 133 -14.00 -0.81 -22.65
N LEU A 134 -13.00 -1.59 -23.06
CA LEU A 134 -12.45 -2.67 -22.24
C LEU A 134 -11.77 -2.12 -20.98
N LEU A 135 -11.86 -2.87 -19.88
CA LEU A 135 -10.99 -2.70 -18.71
C LEU A 135 -10.02 -3.89 -18.69
N PRO A 136 -8.80 -3.80 -19.25
CA PRO A 136 -7.88 -4.93 -19.24
C PRO A 136 -7.38 -5.21 -17.80
N PRO A 137 -7.08 -6.46 -17.44
CA PRO A 137 -6.31 -6.75 -16.23
C PRO A 137 -4.91 -6.12 -16.32
N THR A 138 -4.33 -5.77 -15.17
CA THR A 138 -3.02 -5.13 -15.05
C THR A 138 -2.27 -5.69 -13.85
N VAL A 139 -0.94 -5.60 -13.81
CA VAL A 139 -0.16 -6.04 -12.64
C VAL A 139 -0.23 -4.98 -11.54
N SER A 140 -0.75 -5.34 -10.37
CA SER A 140 -0.96 -4.45 -9.22
C SER A 140 0.23 -4.47 -8.24
N SER A 141 0.91 -5.61 -8.07
CA SER A 141 2.13 -5.71 -7.29
C SER A 141 3.01 -6.88 -7.75
N THR A 142 4.31 -6.84 -7.42
CA THR A 142 5.26 -7.93 -7.69
C THR A 142 6.17 -8.19 -6.49
N ASN A 143 6.61 -9.44 -6.33
CA ASN A 143 7.58 -9.85 -5.31
C ASN A 143 8.59 -10.84 -5.95
N PRO A 144 9.89 -10.51 -6.05
CA PRO A 144 10.51 -9.26 -5.68
C PRO A 144 9.91 -8.07 -6.43
N ALA A 145 9.82 -6.92 -5.76
CA ALA A 145 9.39 -5.68 -6.40
C ALA A 145 10.45 -5.23 -7.43
N ASN A 146 10.05 -4.36 -8.37
CA ASN A 146 10.92 -3.92 -9.44
C ASN A 146 12.21 -3.25 -8.94
N ASN A 147 13.34 -3.55 -9.58
CA ASN A 147 14.69 -3.13 -9.22
C ASN A 147 15.17 -3.57 -7.81
N VAL A 148 14.48 -4.48 -7.11
CA VAL A 148 14.97 -5.00 -5.83
C VAL A 148 16.23 -5.84 -6.03
N ILE A 149 17.24 -5.56 -5.21
CA ILE A 149 18.55 -6.20 -5.20
C ILE A 149 18.72 -7.10 -3.96
N ALA A 150 19.78 -7.90 -3.94
CA ALA A 150 20.08 -8.87 -2.87
C ALA A 150 18.93 -9.87 -2.60
N VAL A 151 18.11 -10.18 -3.62
CA VAL A 151 17.02 -11.16 -3.51
C VAL A 151 17.58 -12.55 -3.16
N PRO A 152 17.09 -13.21 -2.08
CA PRO A 152 17.61 -14.51 -1.71
C PRO A 152 17.38 -15.59 -2.78
N ILE A 153 18.37 -16.47 -3.00
CA ILE A 153 18.42 -17.32 -4.21
C ILE A 153 17.30 -18.38 -4.30
N ASN A 154 16.66 -18.73 -3.18
CA ASN A 154 15.52 -19.67 -3.11
C ASN A 154 14.14 -18.98 -3.23
N ARG A 155 14.09 -17.68 -3.56
CA ARG A 155 12.85 -16.89 -3.60
C ARG A 155 11.98 -17.26 -4.82
N LYS A 156 10.75 -17.71 -4.56
CA LYS A 156 9.65 -17.75 -5.54
C LYS A 156 9.27 -16.33 -5.94
N ILE A 157 8.81 -16.16 -7.18
CA ILE A 157 8.56 -14.86 -7.80
C ILE A 157 7.05 -14.74 -8.04
N THR A 158 6.42 -13.67 -7.59
CA THR A 158 4.97 -13.49 -7.67
C THR A 158 4.57 -12.21 -8.39
N ALA A 159 3.41 -12.24 -9.03
CA ALA A 159 2.73 -11.09 -9.62
C ALA A 159 1.24 -11.13 -9.24
N THR A 160 0.76 -10.06 -8.62
CA THR A 160 -0.67 -9.89 -8.30
C THR A 160 -1.33 -9.05 -9.39
N PHE A 161 -2.56 -9.40 -9.75
CA PHE A 161 -3.34 -8.69 -10.77
C PHE A 161 -4.39 -7.77 -10.13
N SER A 162 -4.83 -6.77 -10.89
CA SER A 162 -5.90 -5.83 -10.50
C SER A 162 -7.31 -6.45 -10.47
N LYS A 163 -7.47 -7.66 -11.02
CA LYS A 163 -8.71 -8.47 -11.00
C LYS A 163 -8.42 -9.96 -11.26
N PRO A 164 -9.39 -10.87 -11.10
CA PRO A 164 -9.21 -12.29 -11.39
C PRO A 164 -8.81 -12.57 -12.85
N MET A 165 -7.90 -13.54 -13.01
CA MET A 165 -7.41 -14.05 -14.28
C MET A 165 -8.03 -15.42 -14.60
N ASP A 166 -8.06 -15.80 -15.87
CA ASP A 166 -8.34 -17.18 -16.26
C ASP A 166 -7.11 -18.05 -15.96
N LEU A 167 -7.27 -18.99 -15.02
CA LEU A 167 -6.23 -19.92 -14.58
C LEU A 167 -5.65 -20.75 -15.73
N ALA A 168 -6.43 -21.03 -16.79
CA ALA A 168 -5.95 -21.76 -17.96
C ALA A 168 -4.92 -20.96 -18.78
N THR A 169 -4.88 -19.63 -18.59
CA THR A 169 -3.94 -18.72 -19.27
C THR A 169 -2.74 -18.33 -18.41
N ILE A 170 -2.69 -18.71 -17.13
CA ILE A 170 -1.57 -18.42 -16.22
C ILE A 170 -0.65 -19.65 -16.15
N THR A 171 0.41 -19.64 -16.96
CA THR A 171 1.29 -20.80 -17.21
C THR A 171 2.75 -20.36 -17.33
N SER A 172 3.69 -21.31 -17.43
CA SER A 172 5.10 -21.05 -17.74
C SER A 172 5.36 -20.50 -19.16
N ALA A 173 4.33 -20.39 -20.01
CA ALA A 173 4.40 -19.67 -21.29
C ALA A 173 3.94 -18.21 -21.19
N THR A 174 3.29 -17.82 -20.08
CA THR A 174 2.71 -16.48 -19.89
C THR A 174 3.25 -15.74 -18.68
N PHE A 175 3.75 -16.42 -17.65
CA PHE A 175 4.62 -15.85 -16.61
C PHE A 175 6.03 -16.35 -16.87
N LEU A 176 6.86 -15.48 -17.45
CA LEU A 176 8.24 -15.77 -17.83
C LEU A 176 9.21 -15.18 -16.81
N VAL A 177 10.33 -15.88 -16.58
CA VAL A 177 11.48 -15.39 -15.82
C VAL A 177 12.74 -15.71 -16.62
N THR A 178 13.61 -14.72 -16.79
CA THR A 178 14.77 -14.81 -17.68
C THR A 178 16.02 -14.17 -17.05
N SER A 179 17.20 -14.61 -17.46
CA SER A 179 18.48 -13.93 -17.16
C SER A 179 19.44 -14.09 -18.34
N GLY A 180 20.13 -13.02 -18.72
CA GLY A 180 21.02 -13.02 -19.89
C GLY A 180 20.34 -13.38 -21.23
N GLY A 181 19.01 -13.28 -21.31
CA GLY A 181 18.21 -13.75 -22.46
C GLY A 181 17.78 -15.22 -22.38
N SER A 182 18.35 -16.02 -21.47
CA SER A 182 17.96 -17.41 -21.22
C SER A 182 16.76 -17.49 -20.28
N ALA A 183 15.85 -18.43 -20.53
CA ALA A 183 14.72 -18.71 -19.64
C ALA A 183 15.16 -19.49 -18.38
N VAL A 184 14.58 -19.14 -17.23
CA VAL A 184 14.71 -19.89 -15.98
C VAL A 184 13.70 -21.03 -15.98
N ALA A 185 14.11 -22.23 -15.56
CA ALA A 185 13.20 -23.35 -15.36
C ALA A 185 12.38 -23.16 -14.07
N GLY A 186 11.05 -23.26 -14.18
CA GLY A 186 10.13 -23.10 -13.05
C GLY A 186 8.71 -23.55 -13.37
N GLY A 187 7.97 -23.91 -12.32
CA GLY A 187 6.53 -24.13 -12.40
C GLY A 187 5.77 -22.83 -12.14
N VAL A 188 4.58 -22.69 -12.72
CA VAL A 188 3.67 -21.55 -12.47
C VAL A 188 2.39 -22.05 -11.84
N THR A 189 1.92 -21.33 -10.83
CA THR A 189 0.67 -21.57 -10.11
C THR A 189 -0.14 -20.27 -10.01
N TYR A 190 -1.45 -20.37 -9.81
CA TYR A 190 -2.33 -19.21 -9.68
C TYR A 190 -3.28 -19.35 -8.49
N ASP A 191 -3.26 -18.35 -7.63
CA ASP A 191 -4.17 -18.15 -6.51
C ASP A 191 -5.28 -17.19 -6.94
N ALA A 192 -6.43 -17.77 -7.29
CA ALA A 192 -7.62 -17.04 -7.71
C ALA A 192 -8.38 -16.35 -6.56
N THR A 193 -8.00 -16.59 -5.30
CA THR A 193 -8.58 -15.88 -4.14
C THR A 193 -7.90 -14.53 -3.97
N ASN A 194 -6.57 -14.52 -4.09
CA ASN A 194 -5.73 -13.35 -3.85
C ASN A 194 -5.18 -12.73 -5.17
N ASN A 195 -5.74 -13.13 -6.31
CA ASN A 195 -5.37 -12.74 -7.68
C ASN A 195 -3.85 -12.82 -7.98
N THR A 196 -3.14 -13.78 -7.40
CA THR A 196 -1.67 -13.83 -7.42
C THR A 196 -1.16 -15.04 -8.21
N ALA A 197 -0.36 -14.80 -9.24
CA ALA A 197 0.43 -15.84 -9.89
C ALA A 197 1.78 -15.99 -9.17
N THR A 198 2.25 -17.23 -9.03
CA THR A 198 3.53 -17.57 -8.41
C THR A 198 4.34 -18.48 -9.35
N PHE A 199 5.47 -17.95 -9.82
CA PHE A 199 6.54 -18.71 -10.48
C PHE A 199 7.48 -19.27 -9.41
N ALA A 200 7.60 -20.60 -9.36
CA ALA A 200 8.50 -21.31 -8.48
C ALA A 200 9.66 -21.91 -9.29
N PRO A 201 10.89 -21.37 -9.20
CA PRO A 201 12.06 -21.93 -9.85
C PRO A 201 12.29 -23.40 -9.45
N THR A 202 12.71 -24.27 -10.38
CA THR A 202 12.97 -25.70 -10.09
C THR A 202 14.27 -25.93 -9.32
N ALA A 203 15.12 -24.91 -9.20
CA ALA A 203 16.34 -24.88 -8.41
C ALA A 203 16.59 -23.44 -7.93
N ASN A 204 17.50 -23.25 -6.98
CA ASN A 204 17.93 -21.90 -6.57
C ASN A 204 18.40 -21.09 -7.78
N LEU A 205 17.97 -19.84 -7.83
CA LEU A 205 18.41 -18.86 -8.82
C LEU A 205 19.94 -18.65 -8.71
N ALA A 206 20.59 -18.35 -9.84
CA ALA A 206 22.00 -18.00 -9.83
C ALA A 206 22.27 -16.81 -8.89
N ALA A 207 23.36 -16.87 -8.13
CA ALA A 207 23.75 -15.82 -7.18
C ALA A 207 24.19 -14.53 -7.87
N ASN A 208 24.00 -13.38 -7.23
CA ASN A 208 24.45 -12.05 -7.69
C ASN A 208 24.04 -11.71 -9.13
N THR A 209 22.92 -12.26 -9.60
CA THR A 209 22.51 -12.30 -11.00
C THR A 209 21.24 -11.47 -11.19
N ALA A 210 21.22 -10.65 -12.24
CA ALA A 210 20.01 -9.91 -12.65
C ALA A 210 19.04 -10.83 -13.40
N PHE A 211 17.77 -10.73 -13.05
CA PHE A 211 16.65 -11.43 -13.68
C PHE A 211 15.60 -10.43 -14.15
N THR A 212 14.96 -10.75 -15.28
CA THR A 212 13.78 -10.04 -15.79
C THR A 212 12.60 -11.01 -15.78
N ALA A 213 11.54 -10.63 -15.07
CA ALA A 213 10.27 -11.34 -15.02
C ALA A 213 9.20 -10.56 -15.80
N SER A 214 8.25 -11.27 -16.41
CA SER A 214 7.18 -10.65 -17.19
C SER A 214 5.92 -11.50 -17.23
N ILE A 215 4.77 -10.82 -17.35
CA ILE A 215 3.51 -11.45 -17.74
C ILE A 215 3.21 -11.07 -19.20
N THR A 216 3.05 -12.05 -20.08
CA THR A 216 2.76 -11.81 -21.50
C THR A 216 1.27 -11.56 -21.74
N THR A 217 0.92 -10.95 -22.87
CA THR A 217 -0.48 -10.75 -23.32
C THR A 217 -1.22 -12.06 -23.62
N GLY A 218 -0.58 -13.22 -23.49
CA GLY A 218 -1.25 -14.52 -23.44
C GLY A 218 -2.05 -14.74 -22.16
N ALA A 219 -1.65 -14.12 -21.03
CA ALA A 219 -2.42 -14.11 -19.79
C ALA A 219 -3.66 -13.21 -19.94
N LYS A 220 -4.84 -13.74 -19.58
CA LYS A 220 -6.13 -13.08 -19.77
C LYS A 220 -7.02 -13.19 -18.53
N ASP A 221 -8.04 -12.34 -18.47
CA ASP A 221 -9.18 -12.53 -17.57
C ASP A 221 -10.20 -13.54 -18.13
N PRO A 222 -11.20 -13.99 -17.34
CA PRO A 222 -12.28 -14.85 -17.83
C PRO A 222 -13.21 -14.19 -18.89
N GLY A 223 -13.03 -12.91 -19.18
CA GLY A 223 -13.67 -12.21 -20.31
C GLY A 223 -12.82 -12.23 -21.59
N GLY A 224 -11.64 -12.84 -21.57
CA GLY A 224 -10.70 -12.91 -22.69
C GLY A 224 -9.79 -11.68 -22.85
N ASN A 225 -9.87 -10.69 -21.96
CA ASN A 225 -9.04 -9.48 -22.02
C ASN A 225 -7.60 -9.80 -21.61
N ALA A 226 -6.65 -9.53 -22.51
CA ALA A 226 -5.21 -9.68 -22.23
C ALA A 226 -4.71 -8.69 -21.16
N VAL A 227 -3.69 -9.11 -20.40
CA VAL A 227 -3.01 -8.20 -19.46
C VAL A 227 -2.40 -7.00 -20.19
N ALA A 228 -2.60 -5.81 -19.63
CA ALA A 228 -2.07 -4.55 -20.14
C ALA A 228 -0.96 -3.99 -19.25
N ASN A 229 -0.11 -3.16 -19.86
CA ASN A 229 0.91 -2.37 -19.17
C ASN A 229 0.27 -1.09 -18.59
N GLY A 230 0.95 -0.45 -17.64
CA GLY A 230 0.40 0.71 -16.90
C GLY A 230 -0.42 0.32 -15.66
N GLY A 231 -0.20 -0.89 -15.12
CA GLY A 231 -0.61 -1.25 -13.77
C GLY A 231 0.22 -0.55 -12.69
N SER A 232 -0.17 -0.76 -11.43
CA SER A 232 0.54 -0.17 -10.27
C SER A 232 1.97 -0.67 -10.12
N ALA A 233 2.28 -1.87 -10.62
CA ALA A 233 3.63 -2.39 -10.78
C ALA A 233 4.00 -2.52 -12.28
N PRO A 234 5.28 -2.35 -12.64
CA PRO A 234 5.72 -2.44 -14.03
C PRO A 234 5.69 -3.89 -14.54
N ASN A 235 5.47 -4.03 -15.85
CA ASN A 235 5.54 -5.27 -16.59
C ASN A 235 6.25 -5.02 -17.93
N PRO A 236 7.42 -5.61 -18.22
CA PRO A 236 8.23 -6.48 -17.34
C PRO A 236 8.74 -5.75 -16.08
N TRP A 237 9.26 -6.52 -15.13
CA TRP A 237 10.02 -6.02 -13.99
C TRP A 237 11.34 -6.77 -13.82
N THR A 238 12.31 -6.15 -13.15
CA THR A 238 13.63 -6.71 -12.90
C THR A 238 13.90 -6.88 -11.41
N PHE A 239 14.81 -7.78 -11.06
CA PHE A 239 15.39 -7.89 -9.73
C PHE A 239 16.79 -8.54 -9.81
N THR A 240 17.61 -8.35 -8.79
CA THR A 240 18.96 -8.95 -8.71
C THR A 240 19.09 -9.81 -7.47
N THR A 241 19.55 -11.04 -7.61
CA THR A 241 19.77 -11.94 -6.48
C THR A 241 20.97 -11.53 -5.62
N GLY A 242 20.96 -11.97 -4.35
CA GLY A 242 22.13 -11.96 -3.48
C GLY A 242 22.98 -13.22 -3.64
N SER A 243 23.84 -13.48 -2.66
CA SER A 243 24.75 -14.63 -2.62
C SER A 243 24.21 -15.84 -1.85
N THR A 244 23.13 -15.70 -1.08
CA THR A 244 22.66 -16.70 -0.12
C THR A 244 21.15 -16.96 -0.22
N PRO A 245 20.67 -18.13 0.25
CA PRO A 245 19.23 -18.38 0.43
C PRO A 245 18.70 -17.72 1.71
N ASP A 246 17.40 -17.43 1.73
CA ASP A 246 16.65 -17.05 2.91
C ASP A 246 16.30 -18.33 3.66
N THR A 247 16.94 -18.53 4.81
CA THR A 247 16.72 -19.67 5.73
C THR A 247 15.93 -19.24 6.98
N THR A 248 15.39 -18.02 7.00
CA THR A 248 14.66 -17.52 8.16
C THR A 248 13.21 -18.01 8.14
N SER A 249 12.79 -18.77 9.14
CA SER A 249 11.39 -19.19 9.23
C SER A 249 10.47 -18.00 9.52
N PRO A 250 9.30 -17.89 8.86
CA PRO A 250 8.25 -16.97 9.32
C PRO A 250 7.72 -17.41 10.69
N THR A 251 7.11 -16.47 11.41
CA THR A 251 6.49 -16.66 12.73
C THR A 251 5.19 -15.85 12.81
N VAL A 252 4.29 -16.19 13.75
CA VAL A 252 3.05 -15.42 13.97
C VAL A 252 3.34 -14.18 14.81
N SER A 253 2.94 -13.00 14.31
CA SER A 253 3.20 -11.69 14.94
C SER A 253 2.01 -11.18 15.76
N SER A 254 0.78 -11.43 15.32
CA SER A 254 -0.45 -11.17 16.10
C SER A 254 -1.61 -12.07 15.65
N THR A 255 -2.63 -12.24 16.49
CA THR A 255 -3.85 -12.99 16.16
C THR A 255 -5.10 -12.23 16.60
N ASN A 256 -6.20 -12.40 15.88
CA ASN A 256 -7.53 -11.94 16.29
C ASN A 256 -8.57 -13.06 16.08
N PRO A 257 -9.28 -13.54 17.12
CA PRO A 257 -9.14 -13.19 18.53
C PRO A 257 -7.73 -13.43 19.06
N ALA A 258 -7.29 -12.55 19.96
CA ALA A 258 -6.05 -12.72 20.70
C ALA A 258 -6.12 -14.01 21.54
N ASN A 259 -4.97 -14.61 21.86
CA ASN A 259 -4.93 -15.82 22.67
C ASN A 259 -5.61 -15.62 24.04
N THR A 260 -6.42 -16.60 24.45
CA THR A 260 -7.28 -16.59 25.65
C THR A 260 -8.36 -15.50 25.69
N ALA A 261 -8.66 -14.83 24.56
CA ALA A 261 -9.77 -13.88 24.48
C ALA A 261 -11.11 -14.55 24.80
N THR A 262 -11.95 -13.87 25.58
CA THR A 262 -13.30 -14.31 25.95
C THR A 262 -14.34 -13.42 25.25
N THR A 263 -15.62 -13.82 25.31
CA THR A 263 -16.76 -13.07 24.75
C THR A 263 -16.67 -12.77 23.24
N VAL A 264 -15.89 -13.54 22.48
CA VAL A 264 -15.71 -13.35 21.04
C VAL A 264 -17.05 -13.46 20.29
N PRO A 265 -17.41 -12.52 19.40
CA PRO A 265 -18.66 -12.60 18.64
C PRO A 265 -18.80 -13.89 17.84
N ILE A 266 -20.00 -14.47 17.78
CA ILE A 266 -20.20 -15.79 17.14
C ILE A 266 -20.03 -15.77 15.60
N ASN A 267 -20.08 -14.61 14.97
CA ASN A 267 -19.82 -14.38 13.54
C ASN A 267 -18.37 -13.94 13.24
N GLN A 268 -17.47 -13.95 14.23
CA GLN A 268 -16.10 -13.47 14.07
C GLN A 268 -15.25 -14.36 13.15
N LYS A 269 -14.71 -13.78 12.09
CA LYS A 269 -13.59 -14.33 11.30
C LYS A 269 -12.29 -14.30 12.11
N ILE A 270 -11.50 -15.36 11.97
CA ILE A 270 -10.28 -15.59 12.76
C ILE A 270 -9.06 -15.23 11.91
N THR A 271 -8.18 -14.34 12.39
CA THR A 271 -6.99 -13.91 11.65
C THR A 271 -5.68 -14.18 12.39
N ALA A 272 -4.61 -14.29 11.61
CA ALA A 272 -3.23 -14.31 12.09
C ALA A 272 -2.34 -13.50 11.15
N ALA A 273 -1.56 -12.58 11.71
CA ALA A 273 -0.51 -11.85 11.01
C ALA A 273 0.81 -12.61 11.14
N PHE A 274 1.66 -12.54 10.11
CA PHE A 274 3.00 -13.13 10.11
C PHE A 274 4.10 -12.07 10.17
N SER A 275 5.31 -12.49 10.57
CA SER A 275 6.50 -11.63 10.63
C SER A 275 7.11 -11.28 9.26
N LYS A 276 6.73 -11.99 8.19
CA LYS A 276 7.04 -11.67 6.79
C LYS A 276 6.03 -12.33 5.84
N SER A 277 6.09 -12.02 4.55
CA SER A 277 5.16 -12.52 3.53
C SER A 277 5.22 -14.05 3.38
N MET A 278 4.07 -14.69 3.52
CA MET A 278 3.88 -16.12 3.25
C MET A 278 3.70 -16.39 1.76
N ASP A 279 3.92 -17.64 1.34
CA ASP A 279 3.42 -18.13 0.06
C ASP A 279 1.92 -18.42 0.18
N SER A 280 1.09 -17.59 -0.46
CA SER A 280 -0.37 -17.68 -0.37
C SER A 280 -0.91 -19.06 -0.78
N THR A 281 -0.25 -19.77 -1.70
CA THR A 281 -0.65 -21.11 -2.15
C THR A 281 -0.55 -22.17 -1.04
N THR A 282 0.23 -21.87 0.01
CA THR A 282 0.38 -22.72 1.21
C THR A 282 -0.56 -22.31 2.35
N ILE A 283 -1.30 -21.19 2.23
CA ILE A 283 -2.23 -20.68 3.25
C ILE A 283 -3.66 -21.11 2.87
N THR A 284 -4.07 -22.27 3.37
CA THR A 284 -5.34 -22.93 3.00
C THR A 284 -6.05 -23.50 4.23
N ALA A 285 -7.26 -24.03 4.05
CA ALA A 285 -8.02 -24.68 5.12
C ALA A 285 -7.39 -25.98 5.68
N THR A 286 -6.31 -26.51 5.08
CA THR A 286 -5.53 -27.62 5.64
C THR A 286 -4.35 -27.16 6.49
N THR A 287 -3.85 -25.93 6.27
CA THR A 287 -2.72 -25.36 6.99
C THR A 287 -3.15 -24.37 8.06
N PHE A 288 -4.18 -23.54 7.83
CA PHE A 288 -4.84 -22.74 8.87
C PHE A 288 -6.17 -23.41 9.23
N THR A 289 -6.25 -23.91 10.47
CA THR A 289 -7.38 -24.72 10.97
C THR A 289 -8.00 -24.13 12.23
N LEU A 290 -9.29 -24.38 12.42
CA LEU A 290 -10.07 -24.04 13.61
C LEU A 290 -10.76 -25.30 14.15
N LYS A 291 -10.76 -25.52 15.46
CA LYS A 291 -11.33 -26.71 16.11
C LYS A 291 -12.12 -26.40 17.37
N GLN A 292 -13.22 -27.11 17.58
CA GLN A 292 -13.95 -27.23 18.85
C GLN A 292 -13.44 -28.49 19.57
N GLY A 293 -12.45 -28.33 20.45
CA GLY A 293 -11.74 -29.48 21.02
C GLY A 293 -11.05 -30.31 19.91
N ALA A 294 -11.49 -31.55 19.70
CA ALA A 294 -11.00 -32.40 18.61
C ALA A 294 -11.67 -32.11 17.25
N THR A 295 -12.90 -31.59 17.24
CA THR A 295 -13.77 -31.49 16.05
C THR A 295 -13.34 -30.31 15.16
N PRO A 296 -13.02 -30.52 13.87
CA PRO A 296 -12.77 -29.43 12.94
C PRO A 296 -14.01 -28.56 12.70
N VAL A 297 -13.82 -27.24 12.64
CA VAL A 297 -14.84 -26.29 12.19
C VAL A 297 -14.71 -26.12 10.68
N ALA A 298 -15.83 -26.19 9.95
CA ALA A 298 -15.84 -25.91 8.51
C ALA A 298 -15.66 -24.41 8.25
N GLY A 299 -14.88 -24.06 7.23
CA GLY A 299 -14.61 -22.67 6.85
C GLY A 299 -13.71 -22.57 5.62
N SER A 300 -13.54 -21.34 5.13
CA SER A 300 -12.61 -20.99 4.05
C SER A 300 -11.42 -20.19 4.59
N VAL A 301 -10.35 -20.09 3.82
CA VAL A 301 -9.15 -19.31 4.18
C VAL A 301 -8.78 -18.37 3.02
N SER A 302 -8.46 -17.11 3.34
CA SER A 302 -7.88 -16.13 2.43
C SER A 302 -6.59 -15.54 3.03
N TYR A 303 -5.80 -14.83 2.22
CA TYR A 303 -4.50 -14.29 2.63
C TYR A 303 -4.20 -12.94 1.96
N ALA A 304 -4.20 -11.86 2.75
CA ALA A 304 -4.00 -10.50 2.27
C ALA A 304 -2.79 -9.84 2.95
N GLY A 305 -1.82 -9.37 2.15
CA GLY A 305 -0.60 -8.73 2.63
C GLY A 305 0.30 -9.70 3.42
N THR A 306 0.21 -9.64 4.75
CA THR A 306 0.86 -10.55 5.71
C THR A 306 -0.13 -11.21 6.67
N ILE A 307 -1.44 -11.20 6.37
CA ILE A 307 -2.50 -11.66 7.27
C ILE A 307 -3.32 -12.78 6.61
N ALA A 308 -3.34 -13.95 7.25
CA ALA A 308 -4.29 -15.01 6.91
C ALA A 308 -5.62 -14.79 7.63
N THR A 309 -6.73 -15.12 6.97
CA THR A 309 -8.10 -15.00 7.52
C THR A 309 -8.87 -16.29 7.29
N PHE A 310 -9.20 -17.01 8.37
CA PHE A 310 -10.14 -18.13 8.38
C PHE A 310 -11.56 -17.59 8.59
N THR A 311 -12.45 -17.85 7.63
CA THR A 311 -13.88 -17.50 7.70
C THR A 311 -14.69 -18.77 8.01
N PRO A 312 -15.29 -18.90 9.22
CA PRO A 312 -16.21 -20.00 9.52
C PRO A 312 -17.37 -20.06 8.52
N ALA A 313 -17.77 -21.27 8.11
CA ALA A 313 -18.86 -21.48 7.15
C ALA A 313 -20.26 -21.21 7.73
N SER A 314 -20.35 -21.11 9.06
CA SER A 314 -21.53 -20.72 9.84
C SER A 314 -21.07 -19.99 11.10
N ASN A 315 -21.97 -19.30 11.78
CA ASN A 315 -21.68 -18.78 13.12
C ASN A 315 -21.18 -19.91 14.04
N LEU A 316 -20.19 -19.57 14.86
CA LEU A 316 -19.65 -20.44 15.91
C LEU A 316 -20.70 -20.68 16.99
N ALA A 317 -20.56 -21.77 17.75
CA ALA A 317 -21.41 -22.03 18.90
C ALA A 317 -21.15 -20.99 19.99
N ALA A 318 -22.19 -20.62 20.73
CA ALA A 318 -22.09 -19.71 21.87
C ALA A 318 -21.30 -20.31 23.03
N SER A 319 -20.67 -19.46 23.85
CA SER A 319 -19.98 -19.83 25.10
C SER A 319 -19.00 -21.02 24.97
N THR A 320 -18.36 -21.15 23.82
CA THR A 320 -17.60 -22.33 23.41
C THR A 320 -16.12 -21.99 23.24
N LEU A 321 -15.25 -22.85 23.79
CA LEU A 321 -13.81 -22.79 23.59
C LEU A 321 -13.43 -23.34 22.21
N TYR A 322 -12.69 -22.53 21.45
CA TYR A 322 -12.11 -22.90 20.17
C TYR A 322 -10.58 -22.81 20.21
N THR A 323 -9.93 -23.68 19.44
CA THR A 323 -8.48 -23.68 19.20
C THR A 323 -8.22 -23.40 17.73
N ALA A 324 -7.45 -22.36 17.44
CA ALA A 324 -6.95 -22.04 16.12
C ALA A 324 -5.47 -22.42 16.00
N ALA A 325 -5.06 -22.95 14.85
CA ALA A 325 -3.71 -23.45 14.63
C ALA A 325 -3.28 -23.29 13.19
N ILE A 326 -2.03 -22.88 12.97
CA ILE A 326 -1.40 -22.83 11.65
C ILE A 326 -0.24 -23.82 11.62
N THR A 327 -0.24 -24.75 10.66
CA THR A 327 0.74 -25.86 10.60
C THR A 327 2.04 -25.43 9.92
N THR A 328 3.10 -26.22 10.11
CA THR A 328 4.39 -26.08 9.40
C THR A 328 4.28 -26.29 7.88
N GLY A 329 3.12 -26.73 7.37
CA GLY A 329 2.83 -26.78 5.93
C GLY A 329 2.59 -25.40 5.31
N ALA A 330 2.33 -24.37 6.11
CA ALA A 330 2.40 -22.98 5.68
C ALA A 330 3.88 -22.55 5.57
N THR A 331 4.32 -22.09 4.40
CA THR A 331 5.70 -21.64 4.17
C THR A 331 5.76 -20.18 3.74
N ASP A 332 6.93 -19.56 3.88
CA ASP A 332 7.22 -18.31 3.18
C ASP A 332 7.42 -18.51 1.66
N VAL A 333 7.54 -17.39 0.95
CA VAL A 333 7.90 -17.33 -0.48
C VAL A 333 9.32 -17.84 -0.81
N ALA A 334 10.11 -18.27 0.18
CA ALA A 334 11.42 -18.90 0.02
C ALA A 334 11.41 -20.40 0.39
N GLY A 335 10.26 -20.95 0.79
CA GLY A 335 10.06 -22.35 1.18
C GLY A 335 10.31 -22.67 2.66
N ASN A 336 10.58 -21.68 3.51
CA ASN A 336 10.79 -21.94 4.95
C ASN A 336 9.44 -22.18 5.66
N PRO A 337 9.28 -23.27 6.42
CA PRO A 337 8.05 -23.55 7.16
C PRO A 337 7.85 -22.59 8.34
N LEU A 338 6.59 -22.36 8.71
CA LEU A 338 6.22 -21.57 9.88
C LEU A 338 6.82 -22.15 11.17
N ALA A 339 7.57 -21.32 11.90
CA ALA A 339 8.15 -21.66 13.20
C ALA A 339 7.28 -21.22 14.38
N GLY A 340 7.45 -21.91 15.51
CA GLY A 340 6.96 -21.46 16.82
C GLY A 340 7.82 -20.31 17.39
N GLY A 341 7.41 -19.78 18.56
CA GLY A 341 8.16 -18.70 19.23
C GLY A 341 7.96 -17.30 18.63
N GLY A 342 6.86 -17.08 17.89
CA GLY A 342 6.43 -15.76 17.48
C GLY A 342 5.93 -14.88 18.65
N LEU A 343 5.61 -13.62 18.35
CA LEU A 343 5.04 -12.69 19.35
C LEU A 343 3.63 -13.10 19.79
N ALA A 344 2.90 -13.81 18.92
CA ALA A 344 1.66 -14.50 19.28
C ALA A 344 1.87 -16.03 19.28
N PRO A 345 1.23 -16.78 20.21
CA PRO A 345 1.35 -18.23 20.27
C PRO A 345 0.64 -18.90 19.09
N ASN A 346 1.15 -20.06 18.70
CA ASN A 346 0.54 -20.94 17.71
C ASN A 346 0.74 -22.40 18.17
N PRO A 347 -0.32 -23.17 18.44
CA PRO A 347 -1.74 -22.79 18.38
C PRO A 347 -2.14 -21.72 19.41
N TRP A 348 -3.31 -21.11 19.22
CA TRP A 348 -3.94 -20.21 20.19
C TRP A 348 -5.40 -20.61 20.44
N THR A 349 -5.98 -20.07 21.51
CA THR A 349 -7.35 -20.39 21.95
C THR A 349 -8.18 -19.14 22.16
N PHE A 350 -9.50 -19.25 22.06
CA PHE A 350 -10.45 -18.20 22.42
C PHE A 350 -11.82 -18.80 22.78
N THR A 351 -12.64 -18.06 23.52
CA THR A 351 -13.99 -18.47 23.93
C THR A 351 -15.02 -17.48 23.40
N THR A 352 -16.04 -17.99 22.71
CA THR A 352 -17.14 -17.17 22.17
C THR A 352 -18.05 -16.59 23.25
N GLY A 353 -18.70 -15.47 22.93
CA GLY A 353 -19.82 -14.91 23.66
C GLY A 353 -21.13 -15.62 23.32
N THR A 354 -22.26 -14.95 23.55
CA THR A 354 -23.61 -15.46 23.25
C THR A 354 -24.29 -14.81 22.06
N THR A 355 -23.74 -13.71 21.55
CA THR A 355 -24.32 -12.88 20.49
C THR A 355 -23.39 -12.75 19.28
N PRO A 356 -23.93 -12.47 18.08
CA PRO A 356 -23.13 -11.94 16.99
C PRO A 356 -22.75 -10.49 17.28
N ASP A 357 -21.72 -10.01 16.59
CA ASP A 357 -21.53 -8.59 16.37
C ASP A 357 -22.57 -8.13 15.35
N LEU A 358 -23.04 -6.89 15.52
CA LEU A 358 -24.01 -6.20 14.67
C LEU A 358 -23.64 -4.70 14.52
N THR A 359 -22.48 -4.30 15.03
CA THR A 359 -21.96 -2.94 14.85
C THR A 359 -21.22 -2.85 13.51
N ALA A 360 -21.28 -1.67 12.89
CA ALA A 360 -20.60 -1.41 11.62
C ALA A 360 -19.34 -0.58 11.89
N PRO A 361 -18.24 -0.83 11.15
CA PRO A 361 -16.99 -0.11 11.36
C PRO A 361 -17.15 1.38 11.09
N THR A 362 -16.27 2.16 11.72
CA THR A 362 -16.13 3.60 11.51
C THR A 362 -14.65 3.97 11.41
N VAL A 363 -14.35 5.06 10.69
CA VAL A 363 -13.00 5.65 10.66
C VAL A 363 -12.92 6.70 11.77
N THR A 364 -12.09 6.43 12.78
CA THR A 364 -11.96 7.24 14.01
C THR A 364 -10.98 8.40 13.85
N SER A 365 -9.98 8.28 12.98
CA SER A 365 -9.05 9.35 12.63
C SER A 365 -8.43 9.15 11.24
N THR A 366 -7.90 10.23 10.66
CA THR A 366 -7.16 10.21 9.39
C THR A 366 -5.89 11.05 9.49
N THR A 367 -4.85 10.63 8.77
CA THR A 367 -3.60 11.41 8.61
C THR A 367 -3.25 11.45 7.11
N PRO A 368 -3.24 12.61 6.43
CA PRO A 368 -3.58 13.93 6.93
C PRO A 368 -5.00 14.00 7.51
N ALA A 369 -5.19 14.90 8.46
CA ALA A 369 -6.52 15.28 8.93
C ALA A 369 -7.32 15.93 7.79
N ASP A 370 -8.65 15.92 7.88
CA ASP A 370 -9.50 16.58 6.90
C ASP A 370 -9.23 18.09 6.86
N ALA A 371 -9.25 18.66 5.65
CA ALA A 371 -8.85 20.03 5.32
C ALA A 371 -7.42 20.44 5.74
N ALA A 372 -6.53 19.50 6.08
CA ALA A 372 -5.14 19.82 6.42
C ALA A 372 -4.40 20.47 5.25
N THR A 373 -3.65 21.54 5.51
CA THR A 373 -2.88 22.30 4.52
C THR A 373 -1.37 22.15 4.74
N GLY A 374 -0.57 22.40 3.70
CA GLY A 374 0.90 22.30 3.79
C GLY A 374 1.41 20.87 3.96
N VAL A 375 0.59 19.85 3.65
CA VAL A 375 0.97 18.43 3.73
C VAL A 375 2.16 18.19 2.79
N GLY A 376 3.31 17.78 3.32
CA GLY A 376 4.47 17.58 2.44
C GLY A 376 4.24 16.45 1.43
N ILE A 377 4.74 16.64 0.21
CA ILE A 377 4.40 15.86 -0.99
C ILE A 377 4.75 14.35 -0.92
N ASN A 378 5.49 13.93 0.10
CA ASN A 378 5.99 12.58 0.34
C ASN A 378 5.32 11.88 1.55
N ARG A 379 4.11 12.29 1.96
CA ARG A 379 3.36 11.65 3.05
C ARG A 379 2.57 10.44 2.55
N SER A 380 2.49 9.41 3.40
CA SER A 380 1.43 8.40 3.34
C SER A 380 0.10 9.00 3.78
N ILE A 381 -1.00 8.38 3.35
CA ILE A 381 -2.36 8.72 3.73
C ILE A 381 -2.89 7.54 4.55
N ASN A 382 -3.28 7.79 5.80
CA ASN A 382 -3.64 6.79 6.79
C ASN A 382 -5.07 7.00 7.30
N ALA A 383 -5.73 5.91 7.68
CA ALA A 383 -7.02 5.93 8.37
C ALA A 383 -7.05 4.87 9.48
N THR A 384 -7.48 5.26 10.67
CA THR A 384 -7.65 4.37 11.83
C THR A 384 -9.12 3.96 11.96
N PHE A 385 -9.40 2.69 12.24
CA PHE A 385 -10.76 2.18 12.41
C PHE A 385 -11.15 1.97 13.88
N SER A 386 -12.46 1.94 14.16
CA SER A 386 -13.02 1.55 15.48
C SER A 386 -12.59 0.14 15.90
N GLU A 387 -12.52 -0.78 14.95
CA GLU A 387 -12.37 -2.22 15.16
C GLU A 387 -11.44 -2.88 14.13
N ALA A 388 -11.34 -4.20 14.20
CA ALA A 388 -10.50 -4.97 13.30
C ALA A 388 -11.24 -5.24 11.98
N ILE A 389 -10.67 -4.72 10.90
CA ILE A 389 -11.17 -4.82 9.53
C ILE A 389 -10.66 -6.10 8.85
N ASP A 390 -11.47 -6.68 7.97
CA ASP A 390 -11.06 -7.78 7.11
C ASP A 390 -10.04 -7.27 6.07
N PRO A 391 -8.76 -7.71 6.13
CA PRO A 391 -7.72 -7.18 5.26
C PRO A 391 -7.92 -7.51 3.79
N SER A 392 -8.72 -8.53 3.46
CA SER A 392 -9.10 -8.83 2.06
C SER A 392 -10.06 -7.79 1.46
N THR A 393 -10.68 -6.94 2.30
CA THR A 393 -11.59 -5.88 1.88
C THR A 393 -10.94 -4.49 1.79
N ILE A 394 -9.71 -4.31 2.31
CA ILE A 394 -8.94 -3.06 2.14
C ILE A 394 -7.94 -3.22 0.99
N THR A 395 -8.23 -2.56 -0.13
CA THR A 395 -7.50 -2.68 -1.40
C THR A 395 -7.35 -1.32 -2.05
N THR A 396 -6.56 -1.21 -3.12
CA THR A 396 -6.49 0.00 -3.96
C THR A 396 -7.81 0.34 -4.66
N GLY A 397 -8.81 -0.56 -4.67
CA GLY A 397 -10.17 -0.28 -5.14
C GLY A 397 -11.14 0.20 -4.05
N THR A 398 -10.80 0.00 -2.77
CA THR A 398 -11.66 0.35 -1.62
C THR A 398 -11.05 1.42 -0.70
N PHE A 399 -9.74 1.69 -0.81
CA PHE A 399 -9.06 2.87 -0.29
C PHE A 399 -8.33 3.55 -1.45
N THR A 400 -8.88 4.68 -1.91
CA THR A 400 -8.40 5.44 -3.07
C THR A 400 -7.92 6.84 -2.69
N LEU A 401 -7.09 7.42 -3.56
CA LEU A 401 -6.63 8.80 -3.49
C LEU A 401 -6.74 9.44 -4.87
N ALA A 402 -7.32 10.63 -4.97
CA ALA A 402 -7.44 11.38 -6.22
C ALA A 402 -7.06 12.85 -6.04
N GLY A 403 -6.31 13.40 -7.00
CA GLY A 403 -5.89 14.80 -7.06
C GLY A 403 -4.72 15.01 -8.03
N PRO A 404 -4.54 16.21 -8.61
CA PRO A 404 -5.48 17.34 -8.57
C PRO A 404 -6.77 17.01 -9.35
N GLY A 405 -7.91 17.56 -8.91
CA GLY A 405 -9.21 17.29 -9.51
C GLY A 405 -9.63 15.81 -9.36
N THR A 406 -10.07 15.20 -10.45
CA THR A 406 -10.49 13.78 -10.50
C THR A 406 -9.37 12.81 -10.89
N THR A 407 -8.12 13.28 -11.00
CA THR A 407 -6.97 12.47 -11.39
C THR A 407 -6.69 11.39 -10.34
N SER A 408 -6.79 10.10 -10.70
CA SER A 408 -6.46 9.01 -9.78
C SER A 408 -4.95 9.00 -9.47
N VAL A 409 -4.58 8.88 -8.19
CA VAL A 409 -3.19 8.71 -7.75
C VAL A 409 -2.88 7.23 -7.67
N ASN A 410 -1.81 6.78 -8.33
CA ASN A 410 -1.31 5.42 -8.17
C ASN A 410 -0.59 5.26 -6.82
N GLY A 411 -0.79 4.13 -6.15
CA GLY A 411 -0.19 3.83 -4.85
C GLY A 411 -0.48 2.41 -4.39
N ALA A 412 0.20 2.00 -3.32
CA ALA A 412 -0.02 0.72 -2.64
C ALA A 412 -0.91 0.92 -1.40
N VAL A 413 -1.70 -0.09 -1.05
CA VAL A 413 -2.52 -0.11 0.16
C VAL A 413 -2.08 -1.24 1.08
N SER A 414 -1.96 -0.96 2.38
CA SER A 414 -1.68 -1.94 3.43
C SER A 414 -2.58 -1.71 4.65
N TYR A 415 -2.63 -2.70 5.55
CA TYR A 415 -3.38 -2.64 6.80
C TYR A 415 -2.59 -3.31 7.92
N ASP A 416 -2.44 -2.64 9.06
CA ASP A 416 -1.97 -3.23 10.30
C ASP A 416 -3.15 -3.53 11.22
N ALA A 417 -3.42 -4.82 11.44
CA ALA A 417 -4.47 -5.29 12.33
C ALA A 417 -4.23 -4.96 13.81
N THR A 418 -2.99 -4.64 14.19
CA THR A 418 -2.59 -4.34 15.57
C THR A 418 -2.98 -2.91 15.96
N SER A 419 -2.63 -1.93 15.12
CA SER A 419 -3.02 -0.52 15.30
C SER A 419 -4.39 -0.17 14.70
N LYS A 420 -5.01 -1.09 13.93
CA LYS A 420 -6.22 -0.87 13.12
C LYS A 420 -6.06 0.25 12.09
N VAL A 421 -4.84 0.42 11.55
CA VAL A 421 -4.52 1.49 10.58
C VAL A 421 -4.41 0.91 9.17
N ALA A 422 -5.25 1.42 8.26
CA ALA A 422 -5.00 1.29 6.82
C ALA A 422 -4.06 2.41 6.35
N THR A 423 -3.20 2.11 5.40
CA THR A 423 -2.22 3.03 4.82
C THR A 423 -2.26 2.96 3.30
N PHE A 424 -2.53 4.09 2.65
CA PHE A 424 -2.28 4.32 1.24
C PHE A 424 -0.92 5.03 1.09
N THR A 425 0.00 4.41 0.36
CA THR A 425 1.33 4.95 0.06
C THR A 425 1.38 5.33 -1.42
N PRO A 426 1.44 6.63 -1.78
CA PRO A 426 1.59 7.07 -3.16
C PRO A 426 2.84 6.48 -3.83
N ALA A 427 2.72 6.08 -5.09
CA ALA A 427 3.82 5.48 -5.87
C ALA A 427 4.89 6.50 -6.30
N SER A 428 4.59 7.79 -6.19
CA SER A 428 5.49 8.92 -6.39
C SER A 428 5.12 10.05 -5.43
N ASN A 429 5.98 11.07 -5.32
CA ASN A 429 5.58 12.32 -4.67
C ASN A 429 4.29 12.86 -5.32
N LEU A 430 3.40 13.39 -4.48
CA LEU A 430 2.18 14.07 -4.90
C LEU A 430 2.53 15.41 -5.59
N ALA A 431 1.62 15.91 -6.44
CA ALA A 431 1.72 17.28 -6.95
C ALA A 431 1.74 18.29 -5.80
N SER A 432 2.57 19.33 -5.90
CA SER A 432 2.69 20.38 -4.89
C SER A 432 1.57 21.42 -4.98
N ASN A 433 1.24 22.05 -3.85
CA ASN A 433 0.21 23.09 -3.73
C ASN A 433 -1.17 22.68 -4.29
N ALA A 434 -1.53 21.40 -4.18
CA ALA A 434 -2.69 20.80 -4.83
C ALA A 434 -3.61 20.10 -3.83
N THR A 435 -4.92 20.16 -4.09
CA THR A 435 -5.93 19.46 -3.29
C THR A 435 -6.04 18.00 -3.72
N PHE A 436 -5.99 17.11 -2.74
CA PHE A 436 -6.26 15.68 -2.88
C PHE A 436 -7.48 15.29 -2.03
N ASN A 437 -8.25 14.33 -2.53
CA ASN A 437 -9.34 13.69 -1.82
C ASN A 437 -9.01 12.20 -1.65
N ALA A 438 -8.93 11.75 -0.40
CA ALA A 438 -8.86 10.34 -0.05
C ALA A 438 -10.29 9.81 0.15
N THR A 439 -10.53 8.54 -0.17
CA THR A 439 -11.84 7.90 0.05
C THR A 439 -11.67 6.44 0.42
N ILE A 440 -12.37 6.03 1.48
CA ILE A 440 -12.56 4.63 1.85
C ILE A 440 -14.03 4.29 1.64
N THR A 441 -14.30 3.22 0.88
CA THR A 441 -15.65 2.89 0.41
C THR A 441 -16.38 1.92 1.31
N THR A 442 -17.71 1.84 1.17
CA THR A 442 -18.56 0.79 1.77
C THR A 442 -18.21 -0.65 1.34
N GLY A 443 -17.21 -0.84 0.46
CA GLY A 443 -16.61 -2.15 0.19
C GLY A 443 -15.75 -2.68 1.34
N VAL A 444 -15.21 -1.81 2.20
CA VAL A 444 -14.44 -2.20 3.40
C VAL A 444 -15.37 -2.73 4.48
N LYS A 445 -15.01 -3.87 5.09
CA LYS A 445 -15.82 -4.57 6.09
C LYS A 445 -15.03 -4.97 7.33
N ASP A 446 -15.70 -4.99 8.48
CA ASP A 446 -15.17 -5.60 9.71
C ASP A 446 -14.96 -7.13 9.57
N LEU A 447 -14.32 -7.74 10.58
CA LEU A 447 -14.16 -9.20 10.68
C LEU A 447 -15.44 -9.96 11.10
N ALA A 448 -16.60 -9.32 11.17
CA ALA A 448 -17.91 -9.95 11.38
C ALA A 448 -18.78 -9.95 10.09
N GLY A 449 -18.41 -9.13 9.09
CA GLY A 449 -19.01 -9.01 7.76
C GLY A 449 -19.71 -7.68 7.45
N HIS A 450 -19.79 -6.71 8.37
CA HIS A 450 -20.52 -5.46 8.12
C HIS A 450 -19.65 -4.43 7.38
N PRO A 451 -20.21 -3.75 6.36
CA PRO A 451 -19.51 -2.67 5.67
C PRO A 451 -19.47 -1.39 6.51
N LEU A 452 -18.53 -0.49 6.18
CA LEU A 452 -18.69 0.94 6.52
C LEU A 452 -20.09 1.41 6.10
N ALA A 453 -20.81 2.08 7.01
CA ALA A 453 -22.20 2.51 6.76
C ALA A 453 -22.33 3.52 5.60
N THR A 454 -21.29 4.33 5.39
CA THR A 454 -21.15 5.27 4.27
C THR A 454 -19.68 5.36 3.84
N ASN A 455 -19.40 5.83 2.63
CA ASN A 455 -18.03 6.13 2.21
C ASN A 455 -17.42 7.21 3.12
N LYS A 456 -16.24 6.95 3.69
CA LYS A 456 -15.45 7.98 4.38
C LYS A 456 -14.55 8.67 3.37
N SER A 457 -14.92 9.87 2.96
CA SER A 457 -14.04 10.79 2.23
C SER A 457 -13.45 11.84 3.17
N TRP A 458 -12.28 12.38 2.80
CA TRP A 458 -11.66 13.56 3.39
C TRP A 458 -10.67 14.20 2.41
N SER A 459 -10.37 15.47 2.64
CA SER A 459 -9.55 16.30 1.76
C SER A 459 -8.26 16.77 2.46
N PHE A 460 -7.22 17.06 1.68
CA PHE A 460 -6.05 17.80 2.16
C PHE A 460 -5.37 18.54 1.01
N VAL A 461 -4.56 19.56 1.35
CA VAL A 461 -3.80 20.37 0.39
C VAL A 461 -2.31 20.17 0.64
N THR A 462 -1.58 19.75 -0.40
CA THR A 462 -0.12 19.60 -0.31
C THR A 462 0.59 20.94 -0.21
N GLY A 463 1.76 20.96 0.42
CA GLY A 463 2.69 22.08 0.37
C GLY A 463 3.57 22.05 -0.89
N SER A 464 4.62 22.89 -0.88
CA SER A 464 5.70 22.88 -1.87
C SER A 464 6.87 21.97 -1.49
N THR A 465 6.95 21.55 -0.22
CA THR A 465 8.07 20.78 0.33
C THR A 465 7.73 19.30 0.51
N THR A 466 8.77 18.46 0.59
CA THR A 466 8.69 17.21 1.33
C THR A 466 8.63 17.50 2.82
N VAL A 467 7.92 16.70 3.61
CA VAL A 467 8.18 16.70 5.06
C VAL A 467 9.52 16.02 5.28
N GLY A 468 10.32 16.57 6.19
CA GLY A 468 11.59 15.98 6.63
C GLY A 468 11.46 14.49 6.95
N GLN A 469 12.52 13.75 6.69
CA GLN A 469 12.59 12.34 7.04
C GLN A 469 12.64 12.21 8.57
N ALA A 470 11.87 11.27 9.13
CA ALA A 470 12.14 10.83 10.50
C ALA A 470 13.54 10.20 10.54
N PRO A 471 14.35 10.40 11.60
CA PRO A 471 15.62 9.70 11.77
C PRO A 471 15.45 8.17 11.69
N VAL A 472 16.48 7.46 11.26
CA VAL A 472 16.46 5.98 11.24
C VAL A 472 16.63 5.46 12.66
N ASN A 473 15.81 4.50 13.10
CA ASN A 473 15.84 4.04 14.48
C ASN A 473 17.01 3.07 14.75
N LEU A 474 18.14 3.64 15.17
CA LEU A 474 19.37 2.92 15.48
C LEU A 474 19.29 2.03 16.74
N ARG A 475 18.32 2.23 17.64
CA ARG A 475 18.16 1.46 18.89
C ARG A 475 19.49 1.26 19.64
N SER A 476 19.96 0.03 19.85
CA SER A 476 21.21 -0.28 20.57
C SER A 476 22.47 0.29 19.90
N LEU A 477 22.47 0.42 18.56
CA LEU A 477 23.59 0.97 17.77
C LEU A 477 23.88 2.44 18.07
N SER A 478 22.96 3.14 18.73
CA SER A 478 23.17 4.52 19.20
C SER A 478 24.51 4.71 19.93
N THR A 479 24.97 3.70 20.67
CA THR A 479 26.23 3.73 21.45
C THR A 479 27.46 3.15 20.74
N PHE A 480 27.32 2.59 19.54
CA PHE A 480 28.41 1.86 18.86
C PHE A 480 29.13 2.72 17.81
N ALA A 481 30.46 2.77 17.90
CA ALA A 481 31.32 3.33 16.85
C ALA A 481 31.49 2.34 15.68
N ALA A 482 31.57 1.03 15.99
CA ALA A 482 31.80 -0.02 15.00
C ALA A 482 31.00 -1.29 15.30
N VAL A 483 30.39 -1.91 14.29
CA VAL A 483 29.72 -3.22 14.40
C VAL A 483 29.95 -4.06 13.15
N ALA A 484 30.44 -5.29 13.28
CA ALA A 484 30.85 -6.13 12.14
C ALA A 484 30.34 -7.58 12.21
N GLY A 485 30.18 -8.22 11.03
CA GLY A 485 29.81 -9.63 10.89
C GLY A 485 31.01 -10.58 10.92
N ALA A 486 32.04 -10.26 10.14
CA ALA A 486 33.26 -11.06 9.97
C ALA A 486 34.48 -10.53 10.75
N GLY A 487 34.24 -9.76 11.81
CA GLY A 487 35.30 -9.20 12.67
C GLY A 487 35.85 -7.84 12.24
N LEU A 488 36.94 -7.41 12.87
CA LEU A 488 37.60 -6.11 12.66
C LEU A 488 39.12 -6.29 12.53
N THR A 489 39.72 -5.60 11.56
CA THR A 489 41.16 -5.52 11.37
C THR A 489 41.61 -4.06 11.41
N ASN A 490 42.61 -3.78 12.25
CA ASN A 490 43.26 -2.49 12.40
C ASN A 490 44.75 -2.57 12.02
N SER A 491 45.31 -1.47 11.53
CA SER A 491 46.75 -1.23 11.54
C SER A 491 47.05 0.19 12.02
N ASN A 492 48.00 0.29 12.96
CA ASN A 492 48.50 1.54 13.50
C ASN A 492 49.79 2.01 12.81
N SER A 493 50.19 1.36 11.71
CA SER A 493 51.39 1.69 10.92
C SER A 493 51.45 3.15 10.44
N GLY A 494 50.30 3.83 10.33
CA GLY A 494 50.20 5.27 10.03
C GLY A 494 49.84 6.17 11.24
N GLY A 495 49.79 5.64 12.46
CA GLY A 495 49.27 6.31 13.67
C GLY A 495 48.20 5.49 14.39
N GLN A 496 47.91 5.80 15.66
CA GLN A 496 46.95 5.02 16.47
C GLN A 496 45.49 5.25 16.03
N THR A 497 44.80 4.19 15.63
CA THR A 497 43.35 4.20 15.44
C THR A 497 42.63 4.37 16.78
N THR A 498 41.65 5.29 16.83
CA THR A 498 40.80 5.55 18.00
C THR A 498 39.32 5.39 17.66
N LEU A 499 38.61 4.60 18.46
CA LEU A 499 37.17 4.35 18.37
C LEU A 499 36.47 4.91 19.61
N ASN A 500 35.78 6.04 19.47
CA ASN A 500 35.04 6.70 20.55
C ASN A 500 33.58 6.20 20.55
N GLY A 501 33.38 5.04 21.20
CA GLY A 501 32.10 4.33 21.28
C GLY A 501 32.31 2.82 21.45
N ASN A 502 31.22 2.07 21.61
CA ASN A 502 31.26 0.61 21.71
C ASN A 502 31.64 -0.06 20.38
N VAL A 503 32.20 -1.26 20.46
CA VAL A 503 32.55 -2.11 19.31
C VAL A 503 31.85 -3.47 19.44
N GLY A 504 31.14 -3.93 18.41
CA GLY A 504 30.36 -5.18 18.46
C GLY A 504 30.69 -6.14 17.33
N LEU A 505 31.22 -7.33 17.64
CA LEU A 505 31.72 -8.29 16.65
C LEU A 505 30.98 -9.63 16.81
N SER A 506 30.09 -9.95 15.86
CA SER A 506 29.22 -11.14 15.90
C SER A 506 28.68 -11.50 14.50
N PRO A 507 28.67 -12.78 14.09
CA PRO A 507 29.08 -13.96 14.86
C PRO A 507 30.60 -14.10 15.01
N THR A 508 31.40 -13.53 14.11
CA THR A 508 32.86 -13.61 14.19
C THR A 508 33.40 -12.55 15.16
N GLY A 509 33.66 -12.95 16.40
CA GLY A 509 34.24 -12.09 17.44
C GLY A 509 35.74 -11.78 17.28
N THR A 510 36.30 -11.91 16.07
CA THR A 510 37.73 -11.68 15.81
C THR A 510 38.03 -10.18 15.69
N CYS A 511 38.92 -9.68 16.53
CA CYS A 511 39.52 -8.35 16.41
C CYS A 511 41.03 -8.49 16.31
N LEU A 512 41.65 -7.93 15.27
CA LEU A 512 43.10 -7.91 15.07
C LEU A 512 43.64 -6.48 14.94
N GLY A 513 44.74 -6.17 15.62
CA GLY A 513 45.58 -4.99 15.43
C GLY A 513 46.98 -5.42 14.97
N ASP A 514 47.41 -4.97 13.78
CA ASP A 514 48.70 -5.31 13.16
C ASP A 514 49.05 -6.82 13.19
N GLY A 515 48.03 -7.67 13.06
CA GLY A 515 48.13 -9.14 13.04
C GLY A 515 48.01 -9.84 14.40
N VAL A 516 47.99 -9.09 15.51
CA VAL A 516 47.82 -9.59 16.88
C VAL A 516 46.37 -9.39 17.34
N ALA A 517 45.87 -10.19 18.28
CA ALA A 517 44.54 -9.97 18.86
C ALA A 517 44.44 -8.58 19.53
N CYS A 518 43.35 -7.85 19.28
CA CYS A 518 43.15 -6.49 19.79
C CYS A 518 43.31 -6.39 21.32
N ALA A 519 44.05 -5.38 21.77
CA ALA A 519 44.23 -5.05 23.18
C ALA A 519 43.57 -3.70 23.50
N ALA A 520 43.53 -3.30 24.77
CA ALA A 520 42.87 -2.04 25.20
C ALA A 520 43.46 -0.75 24.58
N LEU A 521 44.59 -0.83 23.90
CA LEU A 521 45.27 0.27 23.21
C LEU A 521 45.37 0.07 21.68
N ASP A 522 44.91 -1.07 21.15
CA ASP A 522 45.02 -1.41 19.72
C ASP A 522 43.78 -2.19 19.21
N PRO A 523 42.88 -1.55 18.44
CA PRO A 523 42.73 -0.10 18.33
C PRO A 523 42.37 0.50 19.70
N LYS A 524 42.58 1.80 19.91
CA LYS A 524 42.19 2.46 21.15
C LYS A 524 40.67 2.60 21.22
N ILE A 525 40.01 1.71 21.95
CA ILE A 525 38.56 1.70 22.13
C ILE A 525 38.21 2.49 23.40
N ASN A 526 37.72 3.73 23.22
CA ASN A 526 37.14 4.53 24.29
C ASN A 526 35.65 4.13 24.45
N GLY A 527 35.44 2.89 24.91
CA GLY A 527 34.15 2.21 25.00
C GLY A 527 34.31 0.75 25.41
N THR A 528 33.30 -0.10 25.20
CA THR A 528 33.39 -1.55 25.44
C THR A 528 33.51 -2.33 24.13
N LEU A 529 34.43 -3.30 24.09
CA LEU A 529 34.52 -4.32 23.04
C LEU A 529 33.64 -5.53 23.41
N TYR A 530 32.58 -5.75 22.64
CA TYR A 530 31.71 -6.91 22.70
C TYR A 530 32.12 -7.89 21.59
N ALA A 531 32.93 -8.89 21.96
CA ALA A 531 33.45 -9.90 21.04
C ALA A 531 33.32 -11.28 21.71
N ASN A 532 32.70 -12.23 21.01
CA ASN A 532 32.31 -13.54 21.57
C ASN A 532 31.50 -13.42 22.88
N ASP A 533 30.68 -12.37 23.02
CA ASP A 533 30.14 -11.97 24.31
C ASP A 533 28.97 -12.88 24.76
N PRO A 534 29.04 -13.54 25.95
CA PRO A 534 28.00 -14.49 26.39
C PRO A 534 26.62 -13.87 26.68
N ARG A 535 26.50 -12.54 26.66
CA ARG A 535 25.23 -11.82 26.84
C ARG A 535 24.54 -11.48 25.53
N GLY A 536 25.17 -11.79 24.38
CA GLY A 536 24.63 -11.54 23.05
C GLY A 536 24.46 -10.05 22.71
N VAL A 537 25.19 -9.15 23.37
CA VAL A 537 25.06 -7.70 23.15
C VAL A 537 25.49 -7.33 21.73
N ALA A 538 26.58 -7.93 21.23
CA ALA A 538 26.97 -7.79 19.83
C ALA A 538 25.87 -8.38 18.91
N ALA A 539 25.34 -9.57 19.20
CA ALA A 539 24.30 -10.20 18.38
C ALA A 539 22.99 -9.36 18.31
N ALA A 540 22.58 -8.74 19.43
CA ALA A 540 21.45 -7.81 19.45
C ALA A 540 21.72 -6.57 18.59
N ALA A 541 22.90 -5.96 18.69
CA ALA A 541 23.30 -4.85 17.83
C ALA A 541 23.32 -5.24 16.34
N LYS A 542 23.69 -6.50 16.00
CA LYS A 542 23.62 -7.01 14.62
C LYS A 542 22.16 -7.13 14.12
N ALA A 543 21.21 -7.52 14.96
CA ALA A 543 19.79 -7.59 14.61
C ALA A 543 19.15 -6.19 14.47
N ASP A 544 19.55 -5.24 15.32
CA ASP A 544 19.18 -3.83 15.17
C ASP A 544 19.78 -3.21 13.91
N LEU A 545 20.98 -3.63 13.47
CA LEU A 545 21.56 -3.19 12.20
C LEU A 545 20.78 -3.68 10.98
N VAL A 546 20.32 -4.94 10.98
CA VAL A 546 19.40 -5.43 9.94
C VAL A 546 18.10 -4.63 9.95
N SER A 547 17.57 -4.31 11.14
CA SER A 547 16.36 -3.49 11.28
C SER A 547 16.55 -2.07 10.73
N ALA A 548 17.60 -1.36 11.16
CA ALA A 548 17.89 0.02 10.75
C ALA A 548 18.25 0.13 9.26
N TYR A 549 18.97 -0.85 8.71
CA TYR A 549 19.22 -0.93 7.26
C TYR A 549 17.91 -1.12 6.48
N ASN A 550 17.06 -2.08 6.88
CA ASN A 550 15.79 -2.34 6.22
C ASN A 550 14.85 -1.13 6.31
N GLU A 551 14.87 -0.39 7.43
CA GLU A 551 14.10 0.84 7.61
C GLU A 551 14.61 1.97 6.68
N ALA A 552 15.93 2.14 6.55
CA ALA A 552 16.56 3.17 5.72
C ALA A 552 16.44 2.88 4.21
N ALA A 553 16.74 1.64 3.80
CA ALA A 553 16.59 1.17 2.43
C ALA A 553 15.11 1.02 2.01
N GLY A 554 14.21 0.78 2.99
CA GLY A 554 12.76 0.70 2.78
C GLY A 554 12.02 2.05 2.79
N ARG A 555 12.70 3.18 3.04
CA ARG A 555 12.09 4.50 2.78
C ARG A 555 11.77 4.64 1.28
N PRO A 556 10.67 5.31 0.88
CA PRO A 556 10.39 5.57 -0.53
C PRO A 556 11.59 6.23 -1.24
N PRO A 557 11.99 5.75 -2.43
CA PRO A 557 13.12 6.30 -3.18
C PRO A 557 13.00 7.81 -3.39
N GLY A 558 14.13 8.50 -3.25
CA GLY A 558 14.21 9.95 -3.30
C GLY A 558 14.86 10.47 -4.58
N THR A 559 15.68 11.52 -4.44
CA THR A 559 16.38 12.12 -5.58
C THR A 559 17.48 11.18 -6.07
N THR A 560 17.40 10.75 -7.33
CA THR A 560 18.42 9.89 -7.93
C THR A 560 19.74 10.64 -8.09
N VAL A 561 20.83 10.11 -7.53
CA VAL A 561 22.17 10.70 -7.60
C VAL A 561 23.25 9.62 -7.53
N ASN A 562 24.31 9.76 -8.33
CA ASN A 562 25.43 8.80 -8.38
C ASN A 562 26.75 9.46 -7.96
N ASP A 563 27.06 10.65 -8.47
CA ASP A 563 28.18 11.46 -7.97
C ASP A 563 27.64 12.60 -7.09
N LEU A 564 28.23 12.75 -5.90
CA LEU A 564 27.89 13.73 -4.87
C LEU A 564 28.86 14.93 -4.87
N SER A 565 29.88 14.90 -5.72
CA SER A 565 30.97 15.88 -5.77
C SER A 565 30.49 17.30 -6.09
N GLY A 566 30.76 18.25 -5.18
CA GLY A 566 30.37 19.65 -5.31
C GLY A 566 28.89 19.93 -5.01
N MET A 567 28.10 18.92 -4.64
CA MET A 567 26.67 19.10 -4.37
C MET A 567 26.41 19.77 -3.03
N THR A 568 25.35 20.58 -2.97
CA THR A 568 24.73 21.03 -1.71
C THR A 568 23.32 20.45 -1.62
N LEU A 569 23.09 19.56 -0.66
CA LEU A 569 21.87 18.76 -0.54
C LEU A 569 21.01 19.23 0.65
N ALA A 570 19.75 19.54 0.36
CA ALA A 570 18.70 19.76 1.35
C ALA A 570 18.30 18.44 2.06
N PRO A 571 17.53 18.48 3.16
CA PRO A 571 17.15 17.27 3.90
C PRO A 571 16.23 16.37 3.06
N GLY A 572 16.46 15.05 3.05
CA GLY A 572 15.70 14.14 2.19
C GLY A 572 16.26 12.72 2.07
N VAL A 573 15.69 11.97 1.12
CA VAL A 573 16.21 10.68 0.66
C VAL A 573 16.94 10.90 -0.66
N TYR A 574 18.07 10.22 -0.84
CA TYR A 574 18.92 10.27 -2.03
C TYR A 574 19.26 8.85 -2.44
N THR A 575 19.04 8.48 -3.70
CA THR A 575 19.04 7.07 -4.13
C THR A 575 19.99 6.85 -5.31
N SER A 576 20.76 5.76 -5.29
CA SER A 576 21.51 5.26 -6.45
C SER A 576 21.16 3.80 -6.69
N GLY A 577 20.96 3.42 -7.96
CA GLY A 577 20.89 2.01 -8.38
C GLY A 577 22.27 1.37 -8.60
N SER A 578 23.35 2.09 -8.36
CA SER A 578 24.72 1.68 -8.65
C SER A 578 25.68 2.15 -7.55
N THR A 579 26.96 2.35 -7.87
CA THR A 579 27.95 2.90 -6.94
C THR A 579 27.70 4.40 -6.77
N MET A 580 27.57 4.84 -5.52
CA MET A 580 27.51 6.27 -5.19
C MET A 580 28.92 6.76 -4.80
N SER A 581 29.33 7.96 -5.24
CA SER A 581 30.72 8.43 -5.07
C SER A 581 30.85 9.88 -4.61
N ILE A 582 31.97 10.18 -3.96
CA ILE A 582 32.57 11.52 -3.87
C ILE A 582 33.98 11.43 -4.45
N ALA A 583 34.33 12.30 -5.40
CA ALA A 583 35.62 12.31 -6.10
C ALA A 583 36.80 12.73 -5.20
N VAL A 584 38.02 12.60 -5.72
CA VAL A 584 39.25 13.01 -5.01
C VAL A 584 39.18 14.49 -4.66
N ASN A 585 39.37 14.84 -3.38
CA ASN A 585 39.16 16.18 -2.82
C ASN A 585 37.74 16.77 -3.03
N GLY A 586 36.75 15.93 -3.39
CA GLY A 586 35.38 16.36 -3.60
C GLY A 586 34.69 16.72 -2.28
N ILE A 587 33.90 17.79 -2.29
CA ILE A 587 33.11 18.24 -1.13
C ILE A 587 31.64 17.97 -1.40
N LEU A 588 30.99 17.23 -0.51
CA LEU A 588 29.53 17.16 -0.39
C LEU A 588 29.09 18.04 0.78
N THR A 589 28.17 18.96 0.55
CA THR A 589 27.59 19.81 1.60
C THR A 589 26.18 19.36 1.92
N LEU A 590 25.86 19.14 3.19
CA LEU A 590 24.52 18.85 3.69
C LEU A 590 24.00 20.08 4.44
N ASP A 591 22.92 20.68 3.95
CA ASP A 591 22.40 21.96 4.43
C ASP A 591 21.01 21.82 5.03
N ALA A 592 20.94 21.95 6.36
CA ALA A 592 19.71 21.89 7.14
C ALA A 592 18.74 23.06 6.93
N LYS A 593 19.18 24.16 6.28
CA LYS A 593 18.37 25.39 6.09
C LYS A 593 17.78 25.98 7.39
N GLY A 594 18.39 25.69 8.54
CA GLY A 594 17.96 26.12 9.87
C GLY A 594 17.35 25.01 10.74
N ASP A 595 16.99 23.85 10.19
CA ASP A 595 16.39 22.75 10.96
C ASP A 595 17.45 21.81 11.57
N ALA A 596 17.69 21.93 12.88
CA ALA A 596 18.59 21.05 13.63
C ALA A 596 18.11 19.58 13.70
N ASN A 597 16.87 19.28 13.29
CA ASN A 597 16.31 17.94 13.19
C ASN A 597 16.29 17.41 11.74
N ALA A 598 16.87 18.16 10.79
CA ALA A 598 17.01 17.74 9.40
C ALA A 598 17.73 16.39 9.29
N VAL A 599 17.24 15.51 8.39
CA VAL A 599 17.72 14.14 8.17
C VAL A 599 18.06 13.90 6.71
N TRP A 600 19.14 13.16 6.47
CA TRP A 600 19.57 12.67 5.16
C TRP A 600 19.66 11.15 5.17
N ILE A 601 19.06 10.51 4.17
CA ILE A 601 19.12 9.05 3.99
C ILE A 601 19.62 8.76 2.58
N PHE A 602 20.87 8.29 2.48
CA PHE A 602 21.47 7.84 1.24
C PHE A 602 21.24 6.34 1.08
N GLN A 603 20.56 5.95 -0.01
CA GLN A 603 20.27 4.58 -0.40
C GLN A 603 21.17 4.21 -1.59
N VAL A 604 22.11 3.30 -1.38
CA VAL A 604 23.14 2.95 -2.37
C VAL A 604 22.98 1.49 -2.81
N GLY A 605 22.55 1.29 -4.06
CA GLY A 605 22.27 -0.03 -4.63
C GLY A 605 23.49 -0.89 -4.94
N SER A 606 24.70 -0.34 -4.75
CA SER A 606 25.96 -1.08 -4.79
C SER A 606 26.87 -0.57 -3.66
N SER A 607 28.10 -0.18 -3.96
CA SER A 607 29.08 0.36 -3.00
C SER A 607 29.03 1.88 -2.86
N LEU A 608 29.49 2.40 -1.72
CA LEU A 608 29.82 3.82 -1.55
C LEU A 608 31.34 4.02 -1.70
N THR A 609 31.78 4.91 -2.57
CA THR A 609 33.21 5.21 -2.78
C THR A 609 33.51 6.68 -2.49
N VAL A 610 34.05 6.97 -1.31
CA VAL A 610 34.49 8.30 -0.90
C VAL A 610 36.00 8.38 -1.11
N ASN A 611 36.45 9.05 -2.18
CA ASN A 611 37.85 9.04 -2.59
C ASN A 611 38.75 9.89 -1.67
N ASN A 612 40.07 9.77 -1.83
CA ASN A 612 41.07 10.43 -0.99
C ASN A 612 40.84 11.95 -0.88
N GLY A 613 41.00 12.50 0.33
CA GLY A 613 40.85 13.93 0.63
C GLY A 613 39.42 14.48 0.55
N ALA A 614 38.42 13.65 0.23
CA ALA A 614 37.03 14.07 0.15
C ALA A 614 36.45 14.50 1.51
N GLN A 615 35.38 15.30 1.47
CA GLN A 615 34.74 15.86 2.66
C GLN A 615 33.22 15.78 2.58
N VAL A 616 32.58 15.43 3.70
CA VAL A 616 31.16 15.66 3.96
C VAL A 616 31.06 16.82 4.95
N LEU A 617 30.60 17.97 4.48
CA LEU A 617 30.42 19.20 5.25
C LEU A 617 28.97 19.32 5.74
N LEU A 618 28.78 19.76 6.98
CA LEU A 618 27.47 20.02 7.57
C LEU A 618 27.29 21.52 7.77
N ILE A 619 26.21 22.10 7.25
CA ILE A 619 25.89 23.52 7.42
C ILE A 619 24.40 23.72 7.80
N GLY A 620 24.04 24.96 8.15
CA GLY A 620 22.65 25.34 8.43
C GLY A 620 22.03 24.68 9.67
N GLY A 621 22.82 24.05 10.53
CA GLY A 621 22.36 23.28 11.70
C GLY A 621 22.37 21.76 11.55
N ALA A 622 22.84 21.22 10.42
CA ALA A 622 22.87 19.78 10.16
C ALA A 622 23.74 19.01 11.17
N LYS A 623 23.22 17.88 11.69
CA LYS A 623 23.93 16.99 12.63
C LYS A 623 24.38 15.70 11.97
N ALA A 624 25.59 15.21 12.29
CA ALA A 624 26.04 13.88 11.86
C ALA A 624 25.18 12.73 12.41
N ALA A 625 24.51 12.94 13.55
CA ALA A 625 23.54 12.01 14.11
C ALA A 625 22.36 11.69 13.17
N ASN A 626 22.02 12.62 12.27
CA ASN A 626 20.85 12.55 11.39
C ASN A 626 21.20 12.18 9.94
N VAL A 627 22.45 11.80 9.66
CA VAL A 627 22.91 11.39 8.33
C VAL A 627 23.10 9.87 8.32
N PHE A 628 22.42 9.18 7.40
CA PHE A 628 22.38 7.72 7.32
C PHE A 628 22.74 7.25 5.90
N TRP A 629 23.61 6.23 5.81
CA TRP A 629 24.08 5.68 4.54
C TRP A 629 23.76 4.18 4.48
N ALA A 630 22.63 3.81 3.86
CA ALA A 630 22.24 2.42 3.64
C ALA A 630 22.87 1.91 2.33
N ILE A 631 23.81 0.97 2.44
CA ILE A 631 24.67 0.54 1.33
C ILE A 631 24.52 -0.96 1.11
N ALA A 632 24.06 -1.37 -0.07
CA ALA A 632 23.75 -2.76 -0.40
C ALA A 632 24.98 -3.65 -0.66
N ALA A 633 26.15 -3.04 -0.88
CA ALA A 633 27.45 -3.72 -0.87
C ALA A 633 28.35 -3.14 0.25
N SER A 634 29.47 -2.51 -0.10
CA SER A 634 30.50 -2.05 0.86
C SER A 634 30.71 -0.53 0.83
N SER A 635 31.18 0.07 1.93
CA SER A 635 31.73 1.43 1.91
C SER A 635 33.27 1.38 1.81
N THR A 636 33.82 2.03 0.79
CA THR A 636 35.26 2.32 0.67
C THR A 636 35.48 3.80 0.90
N ILE A 637 36.10 4.15 2.03
CA ILE A 637 36.52 5.50 2.39
C ILE A 637 38.04 5.58 2.19
N GLY A 638 38.49 6.56 1.40
CA GLY A 638 39.90 6.75 1.04
C GLY A 638 40.77 7.25 2.20
N THR A 639 41.95 7.79 1.87
CA THR A 639 42.86 8.43 2.83
C THR A 639 42.48 9.89 3.11
N ASN A 640 42.76 10.39 4.31
CA ASN A 640 42.55 11.78 4.73
C ASN A 640 41.12 12.34 4.48
N VAL A 641 40.10 11.48 4.52
CA VAL A 641 38.69 11.86 4.34
C VAL A 641 38.11 12.43 5.64
N SER A 642 37.29 13.47 5.54
CA SER A 642 36.43 13.95 6.64
C SER A 642 34.98 13.53 6.37
N PHE A 643 34.50 12.48 7.03
CA PHE A 643 33.20 11.85 6.76
C PHE A 643 32.19 12.04 7.89
N LYS A 644 30.90 12.10 7.54
CA LYS A 644 29.79 12.35 8.47
C LYS A 644 28.66 11.35 8.27
N GLY A 645 28.13 10.81 9.36
CA GLY A 645 26.93 9.96 9.37
C GLY A 645 27.15 8.50 9.72
N SER A 646 26.05 7.80 9.95
CA SER A 646 26.03 6.37 10.29
C SER A 646 26.02 5.53 9.02
N VAL A 647 27.08 4.78 8.78
CA VAL A 647 27.23 3.83 7.68
C VAL A 647 26.55 2.51 8.05
N LEU A 648 25.60 2.07 7.22
CA LEU A 648 24.79 0.86 7.35
C LEU A 648 25.04 -0.01 6.11
N ALA A 649 26.18 -0.69 6.04
CA ALA A 649 26.55 -1.52 4.90
C ALA A 649 26.05 -2.97 5.04
N VAL A 650 25.76 -3.65 3.93
CA VAL A 650 25.49 -5.09 3.94
C VAL A 650 26.79 -5.88 4.02
N ALA A 651 27.78 -5.56 3.17
CA ALA A 651 29.04 -6.31 3.10
C ALA A 651 30.09 -5.77 4.09
N SER A 652 30.96 -4.84 3.70
CA SER A 652 32.12 -4.40 4.52
C SER A 652 32.32 -2.89 4.54
N ASN A 653 33.08 -2.39 5.53
CA ASN A 653 33.51 -1.00 5.59
C ASN A 653 35.05 -0.93 5.65
N SER A 654 35.68 -0.15 4.78
CA SER A 654 37.13 0.08 4.81
C SER A 654 37.44 1.59 4.82
N LEU A 655 38.41 1.97 5.66
CA LEU A 655 38.94 3.33 5.74
C LEU A 655 40.43 3.33 5.39
N GLY A 656 40.85 4.27 4.56
CA GLY A 656 42.26 4.59 4.32
C GLY A 656 42.89 5.41 5.44
N THR A 657 44.22 5.47 5.43
CA THR A 657 45.07 6.15 6.41
C THR A 657 44.60 7.58 6.74
N GLY A 658 44.50 7.89 8.03
CA GLY A 658 44.26 9.26 8.53
C GLY A 658 42.82 9.77 8.42
N SER A 659 41.90 8.99 7.85
CA SER A 659 40.50 9.41 7.70
C SER A 659 39.75 9.46 9.03
N VAL A 660 38.86 10.46 9.14
CA VAL A 660 38.08 10.80 10.35
C VAL A 660 36.59 10.68 10.05
N VAL A 661 35.86 9.97 10.92
CA VAL A 661 34.42 9.76 10.85
C VAL A 661 33.77 10.31 12.10
N GLU A 662 32.88 11.30 11.95
CA GLU A 662 31.87 11.62 12.96
C GLU A 662 30.58 10.88 12.57
N GLY A 663 30.34 9.74 13.19
CA GLY A 663 29.45 8.74 12.64
C GLY A 663 29.62 7.35 13.25
N ARG A 664 29.22 6.34 12.48
CA ARG A 664 29.28 4.91 12.88
C ARG A 664 29.65 4.06 11.68
N LEU A 665 30.42 2.99 11.89
CA LEU A 665 30.81 2.04 10.85
C LEU A 665 30.17 0.68 11.12
N LEU A 666 29.04 0.40 10.50
CA LEU A 666 28.22 -0.77 10.81
C LEU A 666 28.07 -1.63 9.54
N CYS A 667 28.35 -2.93 9.61
CA CYS A 667 28.21 -3.85 8.47
C CYS A 667 27.52 -5.19 8.82
N GLN A 668 26.73 -5.74 7.87
CA GLN A 668 25.89 -6.92 8.15
C GLN A 668 26.65 -8.26 8.10
N SER A 669 27.44 -8.55 7.06
CA SER A 669 28.07 -9.86 6.88
C SER A 669 29.60 -9.84 6.92
N GLY A 670 30.22 -8.80 6.37
CA GLY A 670 31.68 -8.68 6.25
C GLY A 670 32.36 -8.02 7.44
N ALA A 671 33.62 -7.64 7.23
CA ALA A 671 34.50 -7.07 8.24
C ALA A 671 34.57 -5.53 8.18
N ILE A 672 35.28 -4.96 9.15
CA ILE A 672 35.70 -3.55 9.14
C ILE A 672 37.23 -3.49 9.07
N THR A 673 37.79 -2.68 8.16
CA THR A 673 39.23 -2.45 8.02
C THR A 673 39.58 -1.00 8.34
N LEU A 674 40.52 -0.79 9.26
CA LEU A 674 40.96 0.52 9.76
C LEU A 674 42.47 0.71 9.60
N LEU A 675 42.87 1.93 9.27
CA LEU A 675 44.23 2.40 9.05
C LEU A 675 44.39 3.78 9.71
N ALA A 676 44.96 3.83 10.91
CA ALA A 676 45.21 5.09 11.64
C ALA A 676 44.00 6.07 11.67
N ASN A 677 42.80 5.58 12.00
CA ASN A 677 41.55 6.34 11.87
C ASN A 677 41.03 6.90 13.19
N THR A 678 40.21 7.95 13.14
CA THR A 678 39.35 8.34 14.27
C THR A 678 37.90 8.15 13.90
N VAL A 679 37.17 7.33 14.66
CA VAL A 679 35.71 7.15 14.50
C VAL A 679 35.03 7.57 15.81
N THR A 680 34.13 8.52 15.73
CA THR A 680 33.45 9.10 16.90
C THR A 680 31.94 9.04 16.73
N VAL A 681 31.28 8.36 17.67
CA VAL A 681 29.81 8.35 17.75
C VAL A 681 29.29 9.78 17.89
N PRO A 682 28.36 10.26 17.02
CA PRO A 682 27.81 11.60 17.13
C PRO A 682 27.08 11.82 18.46
N ALA A 683 27.17 13.04 18.98
CA ALA A 683 26.34 13.47 20.10
C ALA A 683 24.84 13.50 19.70
N PRO A 684 23.90 13.32 20.66
CA PRO A 684 22.46 13.40 20.41
C PRO A 684 21.97 14.71 19.79
#